data_AF-A0A1I2B9H5-F1
#
_entry.id   AF-A0A1I2B9H5-F1
#
_cell.length_a   1.000
_cell.length_b   1.000
_cell.length_c   1.000
_cell.angle_alpha   90.00
_cell.angle_beta   90.00
_cell.angle_gamma   90.00
#
_symmetry.space_group_name_H-M   'P 1'
#
loop_
_entity.id
_entity.type
_entity.pdbx_description
1 polymer ?
#
loop_
_entity_poly.entity_id
_entity_poly.type
_entity_poly.pdbx_seq_one_letter_code
_entity_poly.pdbx_strand_id
1 'polypeptide(L)'
;MLYVCKVYHLIYLPERVGTRLNILPGLLIYCCLMMLSLTAKGERVYSIKNVQSVDTVPVKEENVPVLGIDLKSIRLFDTVSTKGLSRPISGIIPQNIKLLDSVQTKPGSKNWFRRMKEYRDSMRNKQYRDSIIRKVTRQNIPEPELNDSVIIKSEKYFTPFSGRVIRDIYYRKVNVFGPDNIKDTAFTTSMKLIHLANRLHYSSEEWVIRQSLFFRQGDTINPYEMSDNERYLRNRPFVSDARLYIINAAVSPDSVDLLVVTKDVFEYGIDVSEVTPTAVRATVSNNNLFGAGQELRIGTSWHNNYNPPWGSEIRYTKYNALGTFTDFSAGYTSLNNYNPIDSGVYEGAYYISLNRPLYRSEANWVGGVNLSNHFSINNFNRIDTFYRDYRYQVIDVWGGYNFLKQDKRKAGSRKPNLAFLFRHNNIFFQRTPKQEMFKTSPVYNDRRFYLGEAVVFKQDFFKTHHFFGFGRTEDIPLGYTASISAGWESWNHRRRAYTGIEAQKFWPTRLQGVINASAGISTFWLDNVAEDPVIHAQIEYYSRLFKIGKAMFRQFTYFDYLGNVNPYLYRPLDINNEHGVWGFRGSLMNGYQRLNLRSETVYYSALKVLGFKFNFFTSLQASQLTSNNNNILKNPIYTGIGFGFRVKNENLAINTIKISGNYFPKTPAPIKPFFLEITTIVDFRFDIYGLRAPAFLQFR
;
A
#
# COMPACT_ATOMS: atom_id res chain seq x y z
N MET A 1 -25.17 48.23 -17.15
CA MET A 1 -26.00 48.26 -15.92
C MET A 1 -25.32 47.32 -14.91
N LEU A 2 -24.87 47.75 -13.72
CA LEU A 2 -25.56 48.47 -12.63
C LEU A 2 -26.64 47.57 -11.98
N TYR A 3 -26.70 47.31 -10.67
CA TYR A 3 -25.88 47.67 -9.48
C TYR A 3 -25.76 46.40 -8.57
N VAL A 4 -25.15 46.32 -7.37
CA VAL A 4 -24.64 47.30 -6.37
C VAL A 4 -23.23 46.90 -5.87
N CYS A 5 -22.78 47.31 -4.66
CA CYS A 5 -21.47 46.98 -4.07
C CYS A 5 -21.45 47.22 -2.54
N LYS A 6 -20.32 46.93 -1.86
CA LYS A 6 -19.94 47.23 -0.45
C LYS A 6 -20.64 46.34 0.62
N VAL A 7 -20.12 46.17 1.86
CA VAL A 7 -19.22 47.00 2.70
C VAL A 7 -17.99 46.23 3.27
N TYR A 8 -16.94 46.97 3.64
CA TYR A 8 -15.66 46.52 4.23
C TYR A 8 -15.62 46.67 5.77
N HIS A 9 -14.74 45.93 6.45
CA HIS A 9 -13.83 46.32 7.57
C HIS A 9 -13.32 45.05 8.31
N LEU A 10 -12.16 44.99 8.98
CA LEU A 10 -11.07 45.96 9.20
C LEU A 10 -9.69 45.25 9.13
N ILE A 11 -8.61 45.99 9.40
CA ILE A 11 -7.20 45.68 9.11
C ILE A 11 -6.44 45.24 10.38
N TYR A 12 -5.49 44.28 10.29
CA TYR A 12 -4.09 44.45 10.71
C TYR A 12 -3.18 43.26 10.36
N LEU A 13 -1.99 43.54 9.83
CA LEU A 13 -0.90 42.60 9.56
C LEU A 13 0.44 43.39 9.57
N PRO A 14 1.47 42.99 10.35
CA PRO A 14 2.82 43.53 10.21
C PRO A 14 3.61 42.80 9.12
N GLU A 15 4.61 43.48 8.54
CA GLU A 15 5.41 42.99 7.40
C GLU A 15 6.63 42.12 7.76
N ARG A 16 7.30 41.59 6.72
CA ARG A 16 8.65 40.95 6.68
C ARG A 16 8.63 39.52 7.26
N VAL A 17 9.12 38.48 6.55
CA VAL A 17 10.35 38.37 5.74
C VAL A 17 10.06 37.84 4.32
N GLY A 18 10.94 38.14 3.35
CA GLY A 18 10.66 37.93 1.92
C GLY A 18 11.34 36.75 1.22
N THR A 19 10.78 36.46 0.03
CA THR A 19 11.37 35.80 -1.16
C THR A 19 11.61 34.27 -1.24
N ARG A 20 11.23 33.75 -2.42
CA ARG A 20 11.67 32.48 -3.06
C ARG A 20 11.12 31.14 -2.53
N LEU A 21 9.80 30.97 -2.60
CA LEU A 21 9.18 29.65 -2.74
C LEU A 21 8.22 29.64 -3.96
N ASN A 22 8.71 29.29 -5.17
CA ASN A 22 7.84 29.26 -6.37
C ASN A 22 8.40 28.40 -7.55
N ILE A 23 8.89 27.18 -7.27
CA ILE A 23 9.42 26.26 -8.30
C ILE A 23 8.85 24.83 -8.19
N LEU A 24 8.55 24.34 -6.99
CA LEU A 24 8.10 22.94 -6.79
C LEU A 24 6.73 22.58 -7.40
N PRO A 25 5.66 23.40 -7.29
CA PRO A 25 4.35 23.03 -7.82
C PRO A 25 4.38 22.82 -9.34
N GLY A 26 5.07 23.72 -10.05
CA GLY A 26 5.15 23.68 -11.51
C GLY A 26 5.77 22.38 -12.04
N LEU A 27 6.82 21.85 -11.40
CA LEU A 27 7.52 20.66 -11.91
C LEU A 27 6.67 19.38 -11.79
N LEU A 28 5.88 19.24 -10.72
CA LEU A 28 4.95 18.12 -10.53
C LEU A 28 3.77 18.20 -11.50
N ILE A 29 3.19 19.39 -11.67
CA ILE A 29 2.12 19.64 -12.65
C ILE A 29 2.61 19.34 -14.07
N TYR A 30 3.86 19.69 -14.42
CA TYR A 30 4.44 19.42 -15.74
C TYR A 30 4.57 17.92 -16.05
N CYS A 31 4.92 17.09 -15.05
CA CYS A 31 4.96 15.64 -15.21
C CYS A 31 3.56 15.05 -15.48
N CYS A 32 2.52 15.52 -14.78
CA CYS A 32 1.14 15.10 -15.05
C CYS A 32 0.66 15.52 -16.44
N LEU A 33 0.92 16.77 -16.85
CA LEU A 33 0.58 17.27 -18.19
C LEU A 33 1.30 16.51 -19.30
N MET A 34 2.57 16.13 -19.10
CA MET A 34 3.31 15.36 -20.12
C MET A 34 2.75 13.94 -20.28
N MET A 35 2.29 13.30 -19.20
CA MET A 35 1.60 12.01 -19.26
C MET A 35 0.25 12.11 -19.99
N LEU A 36 -0.55 13.16 -19.71
CA LEU A 36 -1.81 13.45 -20.42
C LEU A 36 -1.60 13.74 -21.93
N SER A 37 -0.47 14.34 -22.31
CA SER A 37 -0.17 14.65 -23.71
C SER A 37 0.10 13.44 -24.61
N LEU A 38 0.26 12.24 -24.04
CA LEU A 38 0.60 11.01 -24.76
C LEU A 38 -0.62 10.13 -25.12
N THR A 39 -1.80 10.36 -24.52
CA THR A 39 -3.02 9.58 -24.82
C THR A 39 -3.90 10.21 -25.90
N ALA A 40 -3.79 11.51 -26.15
CA ALA A 40 -4.61 12.23 -27.13
C ALA A 40 -3.98 12.27 -28.53
N LYS A 41 -3.94 11.13 -29.26
CA LYS A 41 -3.53 11.12 -30.68
C LYS A 41 -4.11 10.05 -31.62
N GLY A 42 -5.42 9.86 -31.53
CA GLY A 42 -6.30 9.52 -32.66
C GLY A 42 -7.59 10.34 -32.51
N GLU A 43 -8.32 10.74 -33.55
CA GLU A 43 -8.21 10.38 -34.97
C GLU A 43 -7.96 11.63 -35.87
N ARG A 44 -8.59 11.76 -37.04
CA ARG A 44 -8.14 12.67 -38.13
C ARG A 44 -9.30 13.15 -39.02
N VAL A 45 -9.19 14.39 -39.56
CA VAL A 45 -10.05 14.98 -40.63
C VAL A 45 -11.47 15.35 -40.11
N TYR A 46 -12.00 16.57 -40.28
CA TYR A 46 -12.24 17.30 -41.54
C TYR A 46 -11.71 18.76 -41.63
N SER A 47 -11.87 19.35 -42.81
CA SER A 47 -11.41 20.67 -43.25
C SER A 47 -12.55 21.70 -43.32
N ILE A 48 -12.24 23.00 -43.21
CA ILE A 48 -12.80 24.10 -44.03
C ILE A 48 -11.84 25.32 -44.01
N LYS A 49 -12.08 26.34 -44.84
CA LYS A 49 -11.10 27.30 -45.40
C LYS A 49 -11.14 28.74 -44.83
N ASN A 50 -10.02 29.46 -45.04
CA ASN A 50 -9.83 30.94 -45.07
C ASN A 50 -10.01 31.68 -43.70
N VAL A 51 -9.41 32.84 -43.41
CA VAL A 51 -9.08 34.06 -44.19
C VAL A 51 -7.75 34.73 -43.73
N GLN A 52 -7.19 35.63 -44.56
CA GLN A 52 -6.13 36.68 -44.40
C GLN A 52 -5.60 36.98 -42.97
N SER A 53 -4.29 37.13 -42.66
CA SER A 53 -3.14 37.84 -43.27
C SER A 53 -3.06 39.36 -42.99
N VAL A 54 -2.15 39.77 -42.09
CA VAL A 54 -1.63 41.15 -41.87
C VAL A 54 -0.14 41.06 -41.43
N ASP A 55 0.63 42.12 -41.66
CA ASP A 55 2.09 42.12 -41.82
C ASP A 55 3.00 42.44 -40.60
N THR A 56 4.30 42.43 -40.88
CA THR A 56 5.48 42.59 -40.00
C THR A 56 5.78 44.03 -39.55
N VAL A 57 6.49 44.20 -38.42
CA VAL A 57 7.66 45.11 -38.26
C VAL A 57 8.65 44.55 -37.20
N PRO A 58 9.98 44.55 -37.42
CA PRO A 58 11.00 44.27 -36.41
C PRO A 58 11.82 45.52 -35.98
N VAL A 59 12.43 45.52 -34.78
CA VAL A 59 13.37 46.59 -34.34
C VAL A 59 14.63 46.04 -33.65
N LYS A 60 15.77 46.37 -34.28
CA LYS A 60 17.19 46.49 -33.86
C LYS A 60 17.77 45.85 -32.58
N GLU A 61 18.99 45.35 -32.75
CA GLU A 61 20.04 45.21 -31.72
C GLU A 61 20.81 46.54 -31.52
N GLU A 62 21.50 46.72 -30.39
CA GLU A 62 22.60 47.69 -30.22
C GLU A 62 23.68 47.11 -29.26
N ASN A 63 24.93 47.60 -29.29
CA ASN A 63 26.11 46.73 -29.16
C ASN A 63 27.39 47.43 -28.62
N VAL A 64 28.39 46.65 -28.14
CA VAL A 64 29.81 47.05 -27.81
C VAL A 64 29.99 47.94 -26.55
N PRO A 65 31.16 48.05 -25.86
CA PRO A 65 32.36 47.18 -25.71
C PRO A 65 32.40 46.50 -24.30
N VAL A 66 33.25 45.54 -23.89
CA VAL A 66 34.66 45.16 -24.14
C VAL A 66 35.73 45.97 -23.36
N LEU A 67 36.36 45.33 -22.38
CA LEU A 67 37.70 45.67 -21.86
C LEU A 67 38.30 44.40 -21.21
N GLY A 68 39.61 44.20 -21.34
CA GLY A 68 40.31 43.02 -20.81
C GLY A 68 41.80 43.26 -20.66
N ILE A 69 42.45 42.47 -19.79
CA ILE A 69 43.89 42.54 -19.50
C ILE A 69 44.44 41.11 -19.41
N ASP A 70 45.57 40.85 -20.06
CA ASP A 70 46.40 39.65 -19.98
C ASP A 70 47.69 39.98 -19.20
N LEU A 71 48.27 39.00 -18.50
CA LEU A 71 49.66 39.08 -18.00
C LEU A 71 50.23 37.67 -17.74
N LYS A 72 51.51 37.48 -18.07
CA LYS A 72 52.15 36.17 -18.24
C LYS A 72 53.10 35.78 -17.11
N SER A 73 53.29 34.47 -16.99
CA SER A 73 54.54 33.74 -16.70
C SER A 73 55.28 33.91 -15.37
N ILE A 74 55.66 32.77 -14.80
CA ILE A 74 56.97 32.46 -14.18
C ILE A 74 57.23 30.95 -14.41
N ARG A 75 58.48 30.46 -14.27
CA ARG A 75 58.95 29.16 -14.77
C ARG A 75 60.10 28.59 -13.90
N LEU A 76 60.39 27.28 -14.03
CA LEU A 76 61.56 26.55 -13.46
C LEU A 76 61.46 26.34 -11.92
N PHE A 77 62.09 25.37 -11.24
CA PHE A 77 63.08 24.28 -11.51
C PHE A 77 62.81 23.14 -10.46
N ASP A 78 63.33 21.90 -10.46
CA ASP A 78 64.21 21.10 -11.36
C ASP A 78 63.82 19.58 -11.27
N THR A 79 64.77 18.65 -11.11
CA THR A 79 64.66 17.18 -11.24
C THR A 79 65.55 16.42 -10.25
N VAL A 80 65.17 15.18 -9.89
CA VAL A 80 66.06 14.13 -9.34
C VAL A 80 65.61 12.78 -9.90
N SER A 81 66.53 11.85 -10.16
CA SER A 81 66.21 10.50 -10.66
C SER A 81 67.06 9.41 -10.00
N THR A 82 66.55 8.18 -9.95
CA THR A 82 67.35 6.95 -9.84
C THR A 82 66.76 5.82 -10.67
N LYS A 83 67.66 4.98 -11.20
CA LYS A 83 67.39 3.69 -11.88
C LYS A 83 67.12 2.62 -10.79
N GLY A 84 66.50 1.46 -11.04
CA GLY A 84 66.03 0.84 -12.29
C GLY A 84 66.56 -0.59 -12.42
N LEU A 85 65.71 -1.55 -12.82
CA LEU A 85 66.09 -2.96 -13.08
C LEU A 85 65.07 -3.60 -14.06
N SER A 86 65.46 -4.65 -14.79
CA SER A 86 64.85 -4.90 -16.12
C SER A 86 64.76 -6.37 -16.58
N ARG A 87 63.58 -6.72 -17.14
CA ARG A 87 63.34 -7.75 -18.18
C ARG A 87 63.55 -9.25 -17.77
N PRO A 88 63.13 -10.23 -18.61
CA PRO A 88 61.80 -10.32 -19.27
C PRO A 88 61.20 -11.75 -19.31
N ILE A 89 59.88 -11.88 -19.41
CA ILE A 89 59.23 -13.02 -20.10
C ILE A 89 58.09 -12.48 -20.97
N SER A 90 57.88 -13.08 -22.14
CA SER A 90 56.93 -12.68 -23.18
C SER A 90 55.73 -13.63 -23.29
N GLY A 91 54.55 -13.12 -23.68
CA GLY A 91 53.55 -13.94 -24.36
C GLY A 91 52.08 -13.54 -24.20
N ILE A 92 51.37 -13.51 -25.33
CA ILE A 92 49.91 -13.64 -25.46
C ILE A 92 49.07 -12.51 -24.82
N ILE A 93 48.80 -11.47 -25.63
CA ILE A 93 47.66 -10.55 -25.43
C ILE A 93 46.63 -10.82 -26.54
N PRO A 94 45.41 -11.29 -26.21
CA PRO A 94 44.31 -11.34 -27.16
C PRO A 94 43.84 -9.91 -27.49
N GLN A 95 44.14 -9.42 -28.69
CA GLN A 95 43.54 -8.18 -29.20
C GLN A 95 42.03 -8.39 -29.43
N ASN A 96 41.17 -7.85 -28.55
CA ASN A 96 39.81 -7.39 -28.92
C ASN A 96 39.08 -6.65 -27.77
N ILE A 97 39.67 -5.57 -27.24
CA ILE A 97 38.87 -4.54 -26.56
C ILE A 97 38.38 -3.57 -27.64
N LYS A 98 37.16 -3.80 -28.14
CA LYS A 98 36.43 -2.75 -28.86
C LYS A 98 36.15 -1.62 -27.88
N LEU A 99 36.84 -0.49 -28.06
CA LEU A 99 36.43 0.78 -27.47
C LEU A 99 34.96 1.00 -27.83
N LEU A 100 34.08 1.13 -26.83
CA LEU A 100 32.71 1.58 -27.09
C LEU A 100 32.79 3.04 -27.51
N ASP A 101 32.30 3.34 -28.71
CA ASP A 101 32.27 4.69 -29.26
C ASP A 101 31.64 5.66 -28.25
N SER A 102 32.47 6.56 -27.73
CA SER A 102 32.02 7.68 -26.92
C SER A 102 31.24 8.64 -27.83
N VAL A 103 29.91 8.50 -27.82
CA VAL A 103 28.99 9.29 -28.65
C VAL A 103 29.22 10.78 -28.38
N GLN A 104 29.89 11.47 -29.32
CA GLN A 104 30.20 12.88 -29.19
C GLN A 104 28.91 13.71 -29.15
N THR A 105 28.57 14.23 -27.97
CA THR A 105 27.45 15.16 -27.81
C THR A 105 27.86 16.52 -28.38
N LYS A 106 27.46 16.81 -29.63
CA LYS A 106 27.62 18.13 -30.25
C LYS A 106 27.04 19.24 -29.33
N PRO A 107 27.67 20.43 -29.27
CA PRO A 107 27.17 21.52 -28.44
C PRO A 107 25.75 21.93 -28.84
N GLY A 108 24.79 21.74 -27.94
CA GLY A 108 23.36 21.86 -28.22
C GLY A 108 22.91 23.31 -28.42
N SER A 109 22.10 23.55 -29.45
CA SER A 109 21.59 24.88 -29.84
C SER A 109 20.94 25.65 -28.68
N LYS A 110 20.99 26.99 -28.73
CA LYS A 110 20.24 27.87 -27.82
C LYS A 110 18.71 27.78 -28.03
N ASN A 111 18.23 27.40 -29.22
CA ASN A 111 16.79 27.39 -29.52
C ASN A 111 16.07 26.12 -29.02
N TRP A 112 15.10 26.32 -28.11
CA TRP A 112 14.27 25.29 -27.47
C TRP A 112 13.61 24.31 -28.45
N PHE A 113 12.94 24.82 -29.50
CA PHE A 113 12.28 23.97 -30.49
C PHE A 113 13.26 23.08 -31.26
N ARG A 114 14.49 23.57 -31.52
CA ARG A 114 15.53 22.76 -32.17
C ARG A 114 16.06 21.70 -31.23
N ARG A 115 16.25 22.01 -29.94
CA ARG A 115 16.57 21.01 -28.90
C ARG A 115 15.49 19.92 -28.79
N MET A 116 14.20 20.25 -28.84
CA MET A 116 13.14 19.22 -28.83
C MET A 116 13.18 18.33 -30.08
N LYS A 117 13.46 18.89 -31.26
CA LYS A 117 13.62 18.09 -32.49
C LYS A 117 14.86 17.20 -32.43
N GLU A 118 16.01 17.77 -32.06
CA GLU A 118 17.28 17.06 -31.84
C GLU A 118 17.14 15.93 -30.80
N TYR A 119 16.39 16.16 -29.70
CA TYR A 119 16.09 15.16 -28.67
C TYR A 119 15.10 14.07 -29.12
N ARG A 120 14.04 14.44 -29.85
CA ARG A 120 13.09 13.47 -30.41
C ARG A 120 13.79 12.56 -31.43
N ASP A 121 14.64 13.13 -32.26
CA ASP A 121 15.33 12.42 -33.33
C ASP A 121 16.52 11.61 -32.79
N SER A 122 17.15 12.02 -31.68
CA SER A 122 18.11 11.17 -30.94
C SER A 122 17.43 10.04 -30.16
N MET A 123 16.23 10.24 -29.61
CA MET A 123 15.42 9.18 -28.98
C MET A 123 14.92 8.11 -29.97
N ARG A 124 14.98 8.36 -31.29
CA ARG A 124 14.82 7.34 -32.33
C ARG A 124 16.07 6.47 -32.52
N ASN A 125 17.26 6.95 -32.18
CA ASN A 125 18.48 6.13 -32.25
C ASN A 125 18.52 5.14 -31.08
N LYS A 126 18.48 3.85 -31.40
CA LYS A 126 18.55 2.73 -30.45
C LYS A 126 19.74 2.86 -29.49
N GLN A 127 20.95 3.11 -29.99
CA GLN A 127 22.15 3.20 -29.12
C GLN A 127 22.06 4.37 -28.13
N TYR A 128 21.59 5.54 -28.57
CA TYR A 128 21.43 6.70 -27.70
C TYR A 128 20.36 6.45 -26.63
N ARG A 129 19.19 5.96 -27.03
CA ARG A 129 18.10 5.59 -26.11
C ARG A 129 18.56 4.53 -25.11
N ASP A 130 19.20 3.47 -25.56
CA ASP A 130 19.68 2.38 -24.70
C ASP A 130 20.78 2.89 -23.73
N SER A 131 21.60 3.86 -24.15
CA SER A 131 22.58 4.54 -23.26
C SER A 131 21.92 5.47 -22.22
N ILE A 132 20.88 6.22 -22.58
CA ILE A 132 20.08 7.01 -21.63
C ILE A 132 19.40 6.08 -20.63
N ILE A 133 18.73 5.03 -21.10
CA ILE A 133 18.10 4.03 -20.24
C ILE A 133 19.14 3.49 -19.26
N ARG A 134 20.29 2.98 -19.72
CA ARG A 134 21.35 2.44 -18.84
C ARG A 134 21.86 3.45 -17.82
N LYS A 135 21.98 4.73 -18.19
CA LYS A 135 22.44 5.84 -17.32
C LYS A 135 21.38 6.28 -16.30
N VAL A 136 20.08 6.14 -16.62
CA VAL A 136 18.95 6.49 -15.75
C VAL A 136 18.52 5.32 -14.86
N THR A 137 18.64 4.08 -15.32
CA THR A 137 18.22 2.87 -14.58
C THR A 137 19.29 2.33 -13.64
N ARG A 138 20.58 2.57 -13.93
CA ARG A 138 21.73 1.92 -13.27
C ARG A 138 21.65 0.38 -13.25
N GLN A 139 21.09 -0.24 -14.30
CA GLN A 139 20.90 -1.69 -14.48
C GLN A 139 22.14 -2.61 -14.34
N ASN A 140 23.33 -2.06 -14.08
CA ASN A 140 24.58 -2.80 -13.92
C ASN A 140 24.94 -3.12 -12.46
N ILE A 141 24.17 -2.67 -11.45
CA ILE A 141 24.35 -3.13 -10.06
C ILE A 141 23.49 -4.40 -9.89
N PRO A 142 24.07 -5.60 -9.74
CA PRO A 142 23.29 -6.76 -9.36
C PRO A 142 22.73 -6.55 -7.95
N GLU A 143 21.43 -6.81 -7.76
CA GLU A 143 20.88 -6.92 -6.41
C GLU A 143 21.61 -8.08 -5.69
N PRO A 144 22.03 -7.91 -4.42
CA PRO A 144 22.82 -8.92 -3.71
C PRO A 144 22.03 -10.24 -3.62
N GLU A 145 22.73 -11.38 -3.62
CA GLU A 145 22.08 -12.70 -3.62
C GLU A 145 21.37 -13.00 -2.30
N LEU A 146 20.12 -12.54 -2.21
CA LEU A 146 19.19 -12.84 -1.14
C LEU A 146 18.63 -14.26 -1.34
N ASN A 147 18.80 -15.12 -0.34
CA ASN A 147 18.42 -16.53 -0.41
C ASN A 147 16.92 -16.74 -0.10
N ASP A 148 16.06 -15.99 -0.79
CA ASP A 148 14.59 -15.99 -0.62
C ASP A 148 13.90 -17.29 -1.05
N SER A 149 14.66 -18.27 -1.54
CA SER A 149 14.15 -19.62 -1.82
C SER A 149 13.95 -20.44 -0.54
N VAL A 150 14.62 -20.09 0.57
CA VAL A 150 14.61 -20.89 1.81
C VAL A 150 13.77 -20.20 2.89
N ILE A 151 12.71 -20.89 3.33
CA ILE A 151 11.89 -20.46 4.47
C ILE A 151 12.71 -20.61 5.76
N ILE A 152 13.31 -19.51 6.23
CA ILE A 152 14.06 -19.45 7.49
C ILE A 152 13.28 -18.60 8.50
N LYS A 153 12.94 -19.24 9.62
CA LYS A 153 12.26 -18.64 10.77
C LYS A 153 13.00 -17.44 11.35
N SER A 154 12.25 -16.38 11.66
CA SER A 154 12.79 -15.09 12.12
C SER A 154 13.48 -15.13 13.50
N GLU A 155 13.06 -16.00 14.42
CA GLU A 155 13.66 -16.12 15.77
C GLU A 155 15.05 -16.80 15.78
N LYS A 156 15.43 -17.49 14.69
CA LYS A 156 16.62 -18.36 14.66
C LYS A 156 17.93 -17.60 14.89
N TYR A 157 18.02 -16.33 14.46
CA TYR A 157 19.21 -15.49 14.63
C TYR A 157 19.48 -15.15 16.11
N PHE A 158 18.44 -14.88 16.90
CA PHE A 158 18.55 -14.49 18.30
C PHE A 158 18.71 -15.70 19.25
N THR A 159 18.37 -16.91 18.79
CA THR A 159 18.35 -18.14 19.60
C THR A 159 19.68 -18.43 20.36
N PRO A 160 20.89 -18.24 19.79
CA PRO A 160 22.15 -18.47 20.51
C PRO A 160 22.44 -17.53 21.68
N PHE A 161 21.68 -16.43 21.81
CA PHE A 161 21.86 -15.39 22.83
C PHE A 161 20.71 -15.34 23.83
N SER A 162 19.78 -16.30 23.76
CA SER A 162 18.59 -16.38 24.62
C SER A 162 18.97 -16.36 26.10
N GLY A 163 18.32 -15.48 26.88
CA GLY A 163 18.54 -15.33 28.32
C GLY A 163 19.68 -14.41 28.73
N ARG A 164 20.56 -13.97 27.81
CA ARG A 164 21.59 -12.96 28.12
C ARG A 164 20.95 -11.59 28.42
N VAL A 165 21.57 -10.80 29.29
CA VAL A 165 21.10 -9.46 29.69
C VAL A 165 21.49 -8.40 28.65
N ILE A 166 20.55 -7.52 28.30
CA ILE A 166 20.77 -6.36 27.43
C ILE A 166 21.39 -5.24 28.27
N ARG A 167 22.65 -4.86 28.01
CA ARG A 167 23.28 -3.71 28.68
C ARG A 167 22.83 -2.41 28.03
N ASP A 168 23.15 -2.26 26.75
CA ASP A 168 22.94 -1.03 25.99
C ASP A 168 22.13 -1.25 24.71
N ILE A 169 21.38 -0.22 24.33
CA ILE A 169 20.57 -0.17 23.12
C ILE A 169 20.96 1.07 22.31
N TYR A 170 21.69 0.84 21.23
CA TYR A 170 22.15 1.86 20.30
C TYR A 170 21.17 1.99 19.12
N TYR A 171 20.97 3.20 18.61
CA TYR A 171 20.06 3.48 17.49
C TYR A 171 20.82 4.00 16.28
N ARG A 172 20.55 3.44 15.09
CA ARG A 172 21.13 3.89 13.81
C ARG A 172 20.03 4.05 12.76
N LYS A 173 19.77 5.31 12.39
CA LYS A 173 18.87 5.67 11.29
C LYS A 173 19.62 5.55 9.96
N VAL A 174 19.00 4.96 8.93
CA VAL A 174 19.55 4.82 7.58
C VAL A 174 18.79 5.75 6.63
N ASN A 175 19.52 6.51 5.81
CA ASN A 175 18.94 7.43 4.83
C ASN A 175 17.91 6.75 3.92
N VAL A 176 16.75 7.38 3.76
CA VAL A 176 15.63 6.92 2.92
C VAL A 176 16.09 6.56 1.51
N PHE A 177 16.73 7.50 0.82
CA PHE A 177 17.30 7.30 -0.51
C PHE A 177 18.78 6.85 -0.43
N GLY A 178 19.07 5.97 0.53
CA GLY A 178 20.31 5.21 0.64
C GLY A 178 20.25 3.89 -0.14
N PRO A 179 20.94 2.83 0.33
CA PRO A 179 20.90 1.51 -0.29
C PRO A 179 19.49 0.90 -0.23
N ASP A 180 19.16 0.02 -1.19
CA ASP A 180 17.88 -0.72 -1.18
C ASP A 180 17.79 -1.67 0.04
N ASN A 181 18.92 -2.19 0.51
CA ASN A 181 19.03 -3.16 1.61
C ASN A 181 19.87 -2.57 2.77
N ILE A 182 19.37 -2.62 4.01
CA ILE A 182 20.08 -2.13 5.21
C ILE A 182 21.49 -2.75 5.38
N LYS A 183 21.72 -3.96 4.85
CA LYS A 183 23.02 -4.65 4.92
C LYS A 183 24.09 -4.10 3.98
N ASP A 184 23.73 -3.33 2.96
CA ASP A 184 24.69 -2.64 2.09
C ASP A 184 25.15 -1.35 2.78
N THR A 185 26.44 -1.26 3.10
CA THR A 185 27.07 -0.07 3.71
C THR A 185 27.92 0.73 2.71
N ALA A 186 28.04 0.28 1.46
CA ALA A 186 28.93 0.87 0.45
C ALA A 186 28.20 1.82 -0.53
N PHE A 187 26.87 1.88 -0.48
CA PHE A 187 26.08 2.72 -1.39
C PHE A 187 26.41 4.21 -1.28
N THR A 188 26.82 4.79 -2.42
CA THR A 188 26.98 6.23 -2.62
C THR A 188 26.22 6.69 -3.87
N THR A 189 25.86 7.98 -3.93
CA THR A 189 25.17 8.53 -5.10
C THR A 189 25.54 9.99 -5.37
N SER A 190 25.79 10.30 -6.65
CA SER A 190 26.14 11.63 -7.15
C SER A 190 24.93 12.50 -7.54
N MET A 191 23.70 12.00 -7.33
CA MET A 191 22.47 12.68 -7.78
C MET A 191 22.06 13.77 -6.81
N LYS A 192 22.24 15.05 -7.19
CA LYS A 192 21.85 16.23 -6.38
C LYS A 192 20.39 16.20 -5.91
N LEU A 193 19.47 15.64 -6.70
CA LEU A 193 18.07 15.48 -6.31
C LEU A 193 17.88 14.54 -5.11
N ILE A 194 18.67 13.48 -5.00
CA ILE A 194 18.62 12.56 -3.85
C ILE A 194 19.15 13.25 -2.59
N HIS A 195 20.22 14.04 -2.71
CA HIS A 195 20.76 14.83 -1.60
C HIS A 195 19.79 15.94 -1.14
N LEU A 196 19.02 16.52 -2.05
CA LEU A 196 17.94 17.45 -1.71
C LEU A 196 16.77 16.73 -1.02
N ALA A 197 16.34 15.57 -1.52
CA ALA A 197 15.24 14.81 -0.93
C ALA A 197 15.60 14.30 0.48
N ASN A 198 16.79 13.75 0.69
CA ASN A 198 17.29 13.36 2.02
C ASN A 198 17.44 14.55 2.99
N ARG A 199 17.54 15.81 2.49
CA ARG A 199 17.58 17.03 3.31
C ARG A 199 16.19 17.56 3.67
N LEU A 200 15.18 17.27 2.85
CA LEU A 200 13.78 17.67 3.07
C LEU A 200 12.99 16.65 3.90
N HIS A 201 13.55 15.46 4.10
CA HIS A 201 12.98 14.36 4.88
C HIS A 201 13.17 14.57 6.40
N TYR A 202 12.09 14.42 7.17
CA TYR A 202 12.14 14.27 8.63
C TYR A 202 12.23 12.78 9.01
N SER A 203 13.42 12.33 9.42
CA SER A 203 13.62 10.99 9.96
C SER A 203 12.89 10.80 11.29
N SER A 204 12.39 9.59 11.54
CA SER A 204 11.71 9.24 12.78
C SER A 204 12.58 9.49 13.99
N GLU A 205 12.01 10.07 15.04
CA GLU A 205 12.76 10.41 16.23
C GLU A 205 13.11 9.21 17.10
N GLU A 206 14.25 9.28 17.79
CA GLU A 206 14.75 8.13 18.57
C GLU A 206 13.74 7.71 19.64
N TRP A 207 13.07 8.67 20.29
CA TRP A 207 12.04 8.39 21.28
C TRP A 207 10.83 7.63 20.70
N VAL A 208 10.51 7.79 19.40
CA VAL A 208 9.44 7.05 18.71
C VAL A 208 9.84 5.58 18.51
N ILE A 209 11.09 5.35 18.09
CA ILE A 209 11.63 4.00 17.92
C ILE A 209 11.75 3.31 19.28
N ARG A 210 12.29 4.02 20.29
CA ARG A 210 12.41 3.54 21.69
C ARG A 210 11.07 3.21 22.33
N GLN A 211 10.03 4.05 22.15
CA GLN A 211 8.67 3.73 22.59
C GLN A 211 8.04 2.53 21.85
N SER A 212 8.59 2.16 20.70
CA SER A 212 8.13 1.03 19.89
C SER A 212 8.92 -0.26 20.13
N LEU A 213 9.94 -0.25 21.01
CA LEU A 213 10.62 -1.46 21.49
C LEU A 213 9.77 -2.18 22.56
N PHE A 214 9.85 -3.51 22.59
CA PHE A 214 9.12 -4.34 23.56
C PHE A 214 9.92 -4.62 24.84
N PHE A 215 11.24 -4.38 24.78
CA PHE A 215 12.26 -4.61 25.79
C PHE A 215 13.02 -3.31 26.09
N ARG A 216 13.80 -3.29 27.17
CA ARG A 216 14.62 -2.17 27.66
C ARG A 216 16.02 -2.64 28.04
N GLN A 217 16.89 -1.70 28.39
CA GLN A 217 18.16 -2.03 29.08
C GLN A 217 17.83 -2.73 30.41
N GLY A 218 18.60 -3.77 30.75
CA GLY A 218 18.36 -4.65 31.90
C GLY A 218 17.44 -5.86 31.63
N ASP A 219 16.64 -5.87 30.55
CA ASP A 219 15.85 -7.05 30.17
C ASP A 219 16.73 -8.17 29.61
N THR A 220 16.21 -9.40 29.58
CA THR A 220 16.89 -10.56 28.98
C THR A 220 16.43 -10.82 27.55
N ILE A 221 17.33 -11.31 26.68
CA ILE A 221 16.98 -11.62 25.28
C ILE A 221 16.01 -12.79 25.20
N ASN A 222 14.79 -12.49 24.74
CA ASN A 222 13.80 -13.44 24.27
C ASN A 222 13.82 -13.48 22.71
N PRO A 223 14.22 -14.60 22.08
CA PRO A 223 14.31 -14.70 20.62
C PRO A 223 13.01 -14.42 19.85
N TYR A 224 11.86 -14.74 20.46
CA TYR A 224 10.54 -14.47 19.86
C TYR A 224 10.20 -12.99 19.92
N GLU A 225 10.47 -12.33 21.05
CA GLU A 225 10.23 -10.91 21.25
C GLU A 225 11.08 -10.03 20.33
N MET A 226 12.35 -10.37 20.12
CA MET A 226 13.23 -9.68 19.17
C MET A 226 12.72 -9.83 17.72
N SER A 227 12.26 -11.03 17.35
CA SER A 227 11.63 -11.31 16.04
C SER A 227 10.33 -10.52 15.85
N ASP A 228 9.45 -10.53 16.86
CA ASP A 228 8.18 -9.82 16.85
C ASP A 228 8.37 -8.30 16.82
N ASN A 229 9.38 -7.76 17.52
CA ASN A 229 9.64 -6.32 17.53
C ASN A 229 10.19 -5.82 16.19
N GLU A 230 11.10 -6.58 15.56
CA GLU A 230 11.52 -6.33 14.17
C GLU A 230 10.33 -6.25 13.21
N ARG A 231 9.38 -7.19 13.31
CA ARG A 231 8.14 -7.22 12.50
C ARG A 231 7.24 -6.01 12.82
N TYR A 232 7.06 -5.68 14.10
CA TYR A 232 6.22 -4.57 14.55
C TYR A 232 6.73 -3.22 14.01
N LEU A 233 8.05 -2.99 14.07
CA LEU A 233 8.69 -1.82 13.49
C LEU A 233 8.48 -1.75 11.97
N ARG A 234 8.75 -2.85 11.22
CA ARG A 234 8.49 -2.91 9.76
C ARG A 234 7.02 -2.73 9.37
N ASN A 235 6.08 -2.94 10.30
CA ASN A 235 4.66 -2.71 10.05
C ASN A 235 4.17 -1.31 10.47
N ARG A 236 5.04 -0.40 10.89
CA ARG A 236 4.70 1.02 11.04
C ARG A 236 4.74 1.71 9.67
N PRO A 237 3.74 2.53 9.27
CA PRO A 237 3.65 3.12 7.91
C PRO A 237 4.79 4.09 7.50
N PHE A 238 5.69 4.44 8.43
CA PHE A 238 6.84 5.30 8.21
C PHE A 238 8.18 4.55 8.14
N VAL A 239 8.20 3.22 8.34
CA VAL A 239 9.41 2.38 8.33
C VAL A 239 9.42 1.46 7.10
N SER A 240 10.54 1.39 6.38
CA SER A 240 10.72 0.53 5.20
C SER A 240 11.38 -0.82 5.53
N ASP A 241 12.40 -0.82 6.40
CA ASP A 241 13.02 -2.00 6.99
C ASP A 241 13.53 -1.64 8.40
N ALA A 242 13.61 -2.65 9.28
CA ALA A 242 14.10 -2.53 10.64
C ALA A 242 14.82 -3.82 11.04
N ARG A 243 15.95 -3.68 11.76
CA ARG A 243 16.81 -4.79 12.20
C ARG A 243 17.25 -4.61 13.64
N LEU A 244 17.35 -5.72 14.36
CA LEU A 244 18.03 -5.79 15.64
C LEU A 244 19.30 -6.63 15.46
N TYR A 245 20.46 -5.99 15.59
CA TYR A 245 21.75 -6.68 15.58
C TYR A 245 22.27 -6.82 17.00
N ILE A 246 22.78 -8.00 17.35
CA ILE A 246 23.51 -8.22 18.59
C ILE A 246 24.97 -7.86 18.35
N ILE A 247 25.52 -6.94 19.15
CA ILE A 247 26.92 -6.51 19.11
C ILE A 247 27.60 -6.77 20.45
N ASN A 248 28.94 -6.74 20.46
CA ASN A 248 29.79 -6.89 21.66
C ASN A 248 29.54 -8.15 22.52
N ALA A 249 28.87 -9.17 22.00
CA ALA A 249 28.52 -10.42 22.70
C ALA A 249 29.70 -11.37 22.99
N ALA A 250 30.91 -10.97 22.64
CA ALA A 250 32.17 -11.60 23.04
C ALA A 250 32.84 -10.90 24.25
N VAL A 251 32.38 -9.70 24.62
CA VAL A 251 32.94 -8.90 25.74
C VAL A 251 32.45 -9.42 27.10
N SER A 252 31.31 -10.12 27.12
CA SER A 252 30.77 -10.78 28.32
C SER A 252 30.02 -12.06 27.92
N PRO A 253 30.14 -13.16 28.69
CA PRO A 253 29.33 -14.36 28.46
C PRO A 253 27.84 -14.11 28.66
N ASP A 254 27.48 -13.38 29.72
CA ASP A 254 26.10 -13.28 30.21
C ASP A 254 25.35 -12.05 29.71
N SER A 255 26.05 -11.10 29.08
CA SER A 255 25.49 -9.81 28.68
C SER A 255 25.93 -9.36 27.28
N VAL A 256 25.07 -8.58 26.63
CA VAL A 256 25.18 -8.18 25.21
C VAL A 256 24.63 -6.78 24.99
N ASP A 257 25.01 -6.18 23.86
CA ASP A 257 24.47 -4.89 23.43
C ASP A 257 23.63 -5.07 22.16
N LEU A 258 22.62 -4.21 21.98
CA LEU A 258 21.73 -4.22 20.83
C LEU A 258 21.93 -2.98 19.97
N LEU A 259 21.98 -3.17 18.66
CA LEU A 259 21.95 -2.09 17.66
C LEU A 259 20.64 -2.18 16.88
N VAL A 260 19.75 -1.23 17.14
CA VAL A 260 18.50 -1.01 16.42
C VAL A 260 18.81 -0.22 15.15
N VAL A 261 18.64 -0.84 13.98
CA VAL A 261 18.86 -0.17 12.69
C VAL A 261 17.52 -0.02 11.98
N THR A 262 17.07 1.21 11.75
CA THR A 262 15.85 1.51 10.98
C THR A 262 16.19 2.22 9.68
N LYS A 263 15.39 1.97 8.65
CA LYS A 263 15.38 2.76 7.42
C LYS A 263 13.97 3.28 7.18
N ASP A 264 13.81 4.59 7.18
CA ASP A 264 12.49 5.22 7.09
C ASP A 264 11.99 5.27 5.63
N VAL A 265 10.71 5.57 5.44
CA VAL A 265 10.09 5.89 4.15
C VAL A 265 10.02 7.41 4.01
N PHE A 266 10.17 7.96 2.78
CA PHE A 266 9.90 9.37 2.56
C PHE A 266 8.44 9.66 2.88
N GLU A 267 8.22 10.54 3.85
CA GLU A 267 7.00 10.64 4.63
C GLU A 267 5.82 11.18 3.83
N TYR A 268 6.08 11.95 2.77
CA TYR A 268 5.07 12.51 1.88
C TYR A 268 4.53 11.47 0.90
N GLY A 269 3.27 11.09 1.09
CA GLY A 269 2.49 10.23 0.21
C GLY A 269 1.55 11.04 -0.69
N ILE A 270 1.34 10.53 -1.91
CA ILE A 270 0.28 10.97 -2.82
C ILE A 270 -0.43 9.70 -3.33
N ASP A 271 -1.75 9.69 -3.25
CA ASP A 271 -2.64 8.72 -3.88
C ASP A 271 -3.55 9.44 -4.88
N VAL A 272 -3.78 8.81 -6.04
CA VAL A 272 -4.70 9.33 -7.06
C VAL A 272 -5.52 8.17 -7.61
N SER A 273 -6.84 8.28 -7.49
CA SER A 273 -7.82 7.23 -7.80
C SER A 273 -9.01 7.81 -8.59
N GLU A 274 -9.89 6.96 -9.09
CA GLU A 274 -11.10 7.33 -9.88
C GLU A 274 -10.84 8.16 -11.16
N VAL A 275 -9.59 8.19 -11.64
CA VAL A 275 -9.14 9.06 -12.74
C VAL A 275 -9.89 8.77 -14.05
N THR A 276 -10.81 9.66 -14.39
CA THR A 276 -11.65 9.62 -15.60
C THR A 276 -11.86 11.03 -16.14
N PRO A 277 -12.40 11.23 -17.36
CA PRO A 277 -12.74 12.57 -17.85
C PRO A 277 -13.80 13.32 -17.03
N THR A 278 -14.52 12.62 -16.15
CA THR A 278 -15.65 13.14 -15.37
C THR A 278 -15.45 13.10 -13.85
N ALA A 279 -14.37 12.47 -13.37
CA ALA A 279 -14.08 12.32 -11.96
C ALA A 279 -12.58 12.16 -11.68
N VAL A 280 -12.14 12.62 -10.51
CA VAL A 280 -10.80 12.34 -9.96
C VAL A 280 -10.84 12.41 -8.45
N ARG A 281 -10.13 11.50 -7.77
CA ARG A 281 -9.86 11.54 -6.34
C ARG A 281 -8.36 11.69 -6.11
N ALA A 282 -7.96 12.62 -5.26
CA ALA A 282 -6.57 12.91 -4.96
C ALA A 282 -6.40 13.10 -3.45
N THR A 283 -5.43 12.39 -2.88
CA THR A 283 -5.15 12.41 -1.44
C THR A 283 -3.67 12.57 -1.19
N VAL A 284 -3.32 13.55 -0.36
CA VAL A 284 -1.95 13.80 0.10
C VAL A 284 -1.86 13.41 1.57
N SER A 285 -0.77 12.76 1.96
CA SER A 285 -0.47 12.51 3.37
C SER A 285 0.98 12.83 3.71
N ASN A 286 1.23 13.13 4.98
CA ASN A 286 2.55 12.98 5.59
C ASN A 286 2.42 11.92 6.68
N ASN A 287 3.12 10.79 6.55
CA ASN A 287 2.99 9.62 7.42
C ASN A 287 3.92 9.65 8.66
N ASN A 288 4.78 10.66 8.79
CA ASN A 288 5.78 10.78 9.86
C ASN A 288 5.98 12.26 10.25
N LEU A 289 4.89 12.97 10.52
CA LEU A 289 4.91 14.42 10.73
C LEU A 289 5.93 14.80 11.84
N PHE A 290 6.89 15.65 11.49
CA PHE A 290 8.03 16.07 12.34
C PHE A 290 8.85 14.90 12.94
N GLY A 291 8.95 13.77 12.23
CA GLY A 291 9.62 12.55 12.73
C GLY A 291 8.88 11.85 13.87
N ALA A 292 7.70 12.34 14.26
CA ALA A 292 7.06 12.00 15.53
C ALA A 292 6.02 10.86 15.43
N GLY A 293 6.09 10.01 14.40
CA GLY A 293 5.21 8.85 14.22
C GLY A 293 3.73 9.21 14.10
N GLN A 294 3.41 10.19 13.26
CA GLN A 294 2.07 10.75 13.09
C GLN A 294 1.72 10.84 11.59
N GLU A 295 0.52 10.37 11.22
CA GLU A 295 -0.07 10.63 9.91
C GLU A 295 -0.96 11.87 9.98
N LEU A 296 -0.77 12.81 9.05
CA LEU A 296 -1.79 13.78 8.64
C LEU A 296 -2.14 13.50 7.18
N ARG A 297 -3.42 13.30 6.90
CA ARG A 297 -3.97 13.03 5.57
C ARG A 297 -5.04 14.06 5.22
N ILE A 298 -4.96 14.58 3.99
CA ILE A 298 -5.94 15.48 3.40
C ILE A 298 -6.33 14.91 2.03
N GLY A 299 -7.60 14.60 1.86
CA GLY A 299 -8.16 14.06 0.62
C GLY A 299 -9.18 14.99 -0.01
N THR A 300 -9.33 14.91 -1.33
CA THR A 300 -10.43 15.54 -2.06
C THR A 300 -10.87 14.66 -3.22
N SER A 301 -12.13 14.77 -3.62
CA SER A 301 -12.62 14.28 -4.91
C SER A 301 -13.29 15.40 -5.68
N TRP A 302 -13.21 15.33 -6.99
CA TRP A 302 -14.01 16.11 -7.92
C TRP A 302 -14.81 15.18 -8.82
N HIS A 303 -16.09 15.47 -9.02
CA HIS A 303 -17.00 14.71 -9.88
C HIS A 303 -17.94 15.68 -10.61
N ASN A 304 -17.88 15.72 -11.95
CA ASN A 304 -18.67 16.64 -12.78
C ASN A 304 -20.19 16.41 -12.71
N ASN A 305 -20.61 15.21 -12.30
CA ASN A 305 -22.00 14.81 -12.15
C ASN A 305 -22.50 14.84 -10.70
N TYR A 306 -21.70 15.36 -9.75
CA TYR A 306 -22.09 15.47 -8.34
C TYR A 306 -22.44 16.91 -7.95
N ASN A 307 -23.31 17.07 -6.94
CA ASN A 307 -23.61 18.31 -6.26
C ASN A 307 -23.59 18.09 -4.72
N PRO A 308 -22.66 18.71 -3.97
CA PRO A 308 -21.54 19.49 -4.47
C PRO A 308 -20.61 18.63 -5.35
N PRO A 309 -19.97 19.20 -6.39
CA PRO A 309 -19.03 18.47 -7.24
C PRO A 309 -17.71 18.14 -6.54
N TRP A 310 -17.51 18.63 -5.31
CA TRP A 310 -16.29 18.46 -4.51
C TRP A 310 -16.58 17.69 -3.21
N GLY A 311 -15.79 16.66 -2.95
CA GLY A 311 -15.69 15.99 -1.65
C GLY A 311 -14.36 16.30 -0.95
N SER A 312 -14.31 16.06 0.37
CA SER A 312 -13.12 16.27 1.20
C SER A 312 -12.96 15.21 2.31
N GLU A 313 -11.71 14.92 2.67
CA GLU A 313 -11.30 14.12 3.84
C GLU A 313 -10.21 14.88 4.60
N ILE A 314 -10.27 14.85 5.94
CA ILE A 314 -9.13 15.16 6.80
C ILE A 314 -9.03 14.09 7.90
N ARG A 315 -7.86 13.49 8.06
CA ARG A 315 -7.58 12.49 9.09
C ARG A 315 -6.24 12.77 9.76
N TYR A 316 -6.21 12.68 11.08
CA TYR A 316 -5.01 12.64 11.89
C TYR A 316 -4.92 11.29 12.61
N THR A 317 -3.74 10.67 12.58
CA THR A 317 -3.45 9.41 13.27
C THR A 317 -2.14 9.51 14.03
N LYS A 318 -2.15 9.23 15.33
CA LYS A 318 -0.96 9.04 16.15
C LYS A 318 -0.70 7.55 16.32
N TYR A 319 0.41 7.06 15.74
CA TYR A 319 0.84 5.68 15.99
C TYR A 319 1.50 5.57 17.36
N ASN A 320 1.29 4.43 18.03
CA ASN A 320 1.84 4.10 19.36
C ASN A 320 1.72 5.25 20.37
N ALA A 321 0.48 5.73 20.58
CA ALA A 321 0.17 6.82 21.49
C ALA A 321 0.69 6.51 22.92
N LEU A 322 1.50 7.43 23.45
CA LEU A 322 2.13 7.36 24.78
C LEU A 322 2.96 6.08 25.04
N GLY A 323 3.42 5.38 23.99
CA GLY A 323 4.13 4.09 24.15
C GLY A 323 3.25 2.92 24.61
N THR A 324 1.92 3.04 24.49
CA THR A 324 0.96 2.02 24.97
C THR A 324 0.72 0.88 23.97
N PHE A 325 1.30 0.98 22.77
CA PHE A 325 1.00 0.19 21.56
C PHE A 325 -0.44 0.36 21.04
N THR A 326 -1.12 1.44 21.45
CA THR A 326 -2.41 1.87 20.91
C THR A 326 -2.20 2.88 19.79
N ASP A 327 -2.80 2.65 18.62
CA ASP A 327 -2.86 3.63 17.54
C ASP A 327 -4.17 4.44 17.69
N PHE A 328 -4.07 5.78 17.74
CA PHE A 328 -5.21 6.71 17.84
C PHE A 328 -5.45 7.38 16.49
N SER A 329 -6.70 7.50 16.05
CA SER A 329 -7.09 8.31 14.89
C SER A 329 -8.35 9.12 15.15
N ALA A 330 -8.44 10.30 14.55
CA ALA A 330 -9.66 11.09 14.44
C ALA A 330 -9.76 11.71 13.04
N GLY A 331 -10.96 11.88 12.53
CA GLY A 331 -11.14 12.45 11.19
C GLY A 331 -12.57 12.76 10.79
N TYR A 332 -12.65 13.39 9.62
CA TYR A 332 -13.86 13.69 8.87
C TYR A 332 -13.67 13.26 7.42
N THR A 333 -14.72 12.72 6.80
CA THR A 333 -14.74 12.44 5.36
C THR A 333 -16.14 12.66 4.77
N SER A 334 -16.17 13.06 3.50
CA SER A 334 -17.33 13.02 2.60
C SER A 334 -17.05 12.16 1.35
N LEU A 335 -15.94 11.42 1.35
CA LEU A 335 -15.46 10.62 0.21
C LEU A 335 -16.04 9.19 0.16
N ASN A 336 -17.06 8.87 0.96
CA ASN A 336 -17.68 7.54 1.08
C ASN A 336 -16.68 6.39 1.37
N ASN A 337 -15.58 6.69 2.07
CA ASN A 337 -14.45 5.78 2.29
C ASN A 337 -14.29 5.31 3.75
N TYR A 338 -15.34 5.40 4.56
CA TYR A 338 -15.32 5.02 5.98
C TYR A 338 -16.49 4.09 6.35
N ASN A 339 -16.47 2.86 5.80
CA ASN A 339 -17.44 1.80 6.10
C ASN A 339 -18.94 2.20 5.97
N PRO A 340 -19.40 2.71 4.80
CA PRO A 340 -20.80 3.04 4.58
C PRO A 340 -21.70 1.79 4.66
N ILE A 341 -22.95 1.97 5.11
CA ILE A 341 -23.94 0.89 5.19
C ILE A 341 -24.64 0.60 3.87
N ASP A 342 -24.69 1.56 2.94
CA ASP A 342 -25.34 1.40 1.65
C ASP A 342 -24.48 1.85 0.47
N SER A 343 -24.00 0.89 -0.32
CA SER A 343 -23.24 1.13 -1.55
C SER A 343 -23.99 1.95 -2.61
N GLY A 344 -25.32 2.09 -2.50
CA GLY A 344 -26.14 2.91 -3.38
C GLY A 344 -26.30 4.39 -2.96
N VAL A 345 -25.64 4.84 -1.89
CA VAL A 345 -25.65 6.22 -1.38
C VAL A 345 -24.23 6.67 -1.07
N TYR A 346 -23.97 7.98 -1.17
CA TYR A 346 -22.73 8.57 -0.67
C TYR A 346 -22.90 8.95 0.79
N GLU A 347 -22.02 8.47 1.66
CA GLU A 347 -22.04 8.78 3.08
C GLU A 347 -20.81 9.62 3.46
N GLY A 348 -21.02 10.57 4.36
CA GLY A 348 -19.95 11.26 5.09
C GLY A 348 -19.95 10.83 6.55
N ALA A 349 -18.78 10.87 7.18
CA ALA A 349 -18.58 10.42 8.55
C ALA A 349 -17.64 11.34 9.32
N TYR A 350 -17.97 11.59 10.59
CA TYR A 350 -17.04 12.04 11.63
C TYR A 350 -16.70 10.85 12.52
N TYR A 351 -15.44 10.65 12.87
CA TYR A 351 -15.03 9.48 13.66
C TYR A 351 -13.84 9.74 14.60
N ILE A 352 -13.80 8.96 15.68
CA ILE A 352 -12.67 8.81 16.60
C ILE A 352 -12.47 7.31 16.83
N SER A 353 -11.24 6.83 16.67
CA SER A 353 -10.89 5.41 16.86
C SER A 353 -9.60 5.23 17.65
N LEU A 354 -9.62 4.31 18.63
CA LEU A 354 -8.47 3.76 19.33
C LEU A 354 -8.35 2.29 18.94
N ASN A 355 -7.16 1.83 18.53
CA ASN A 355 -6.92 0.42 18.19
C ASN A 355 -5.61 -0.07 18.81
N ARG A 356 -5.68 -1.13 19.62
CA ARG A 356 -4.55 -1.75 20.31
C ARG A 356 -4.45 -3.22 19.86
N PRO A 357 -3.79 -3.49 18.71
CA PRO A 357 -3.70 -4.83 18.13
C PRO A 357 -2.80 -5.75 18.97
N LEU A 358 -2.72 -7.03 18.60
CA LEU A 358 -1.76 -7.98 19.18
C LEU A 358 -0.32 -7.67 18.70
N TYR A 359 0.29 -6.62 19.23
CA TYR A 359 1.60 -6.11 18.81
C TYR A 359 2.76 -7.11 18.96
N ARG A 360 2.70 -7.97 19.98
CA ARG A 360 3.55 -9.16 20.16
C ARG A 360 2.70 -10.36 20.58
N SER A 361 3.11 -11.58 20.19
CA SER A 361 2.40 -12.82 20.54
C SER A 361 2.14 -13.00 22.05
N GLU A 362 3.01 -12.46 22.91
CA GLU A 362 2.88 -12.50 24.37
C GLU A 362 2.02 -11.38 24.99
N ALA A 363 1.46 -10.45 24.21
CA ALA A 363 0.70 -9.32 24.76
C ALA A 363 -0.53 -9.80 25.54
N ASN A 364 -0.71 -9.32 26.78
CA ASN A 364 -1.80 -9.73 27.69
C ASN A 364 -3.18 -9.28 27.20
N TRP A 365 -3.27 -8.03 26.74
CA TRP A 365 -4.51 -7.34 26.41
C TRP A 365 -4.51 -6.91 24.94
N VAL A 366 -5.67 -6.99 24.30
CA VAL A 366 -5.98 -6.42 22.98
C VAL A 366 -7.32 -5.68 23.07
N GLY A 367 -7.59 -4.77 22.14
CA GLY A 367 -8.90 -4.10 22.07
C GLY A 367 -8.92 -2.86 21.22
N GLY A 368 -10.10 -2.26 21.09
CA GLY A 368 -10.30 -1.02 20.38
C GLY A 368 -11.69 -0.43 20.59
N VAL A 369 -11.78 0.86 20.29
CA VAL A 369 -13.00 1.67 20.35
C VAL A 369 -13.09 2.41 19.04
N ASN A 370 -14.24 2.36 18.38
CA ASN A 370 -14.58 3.20 17.23
C ASN A 370 -15.93 3.86 17.50
N LEU A 371 -15.94 5.19 17.54
CA LEU A 371 -17.11 6.03 17.70
C LEU A 371 -17.25 6.86 16.42
N SER A 372 -18.38 6.76 15.73
CA SER A 372 -18.59 7.52 14.48
C SER A 372 -20.03 7.97 14.30
N ASN A 373 -20.21 9.08 13.58
CA ASN A 373 -21.50 9.67 13.23
C ASN A 373 -21.54 9.86 11.71
N HIS A 374 -22.49 9.19 11.06
CA HIS A 374 -22.58 9.04 9.60
C HIS A 374 -23.85 9.71 9.08
N PHE A 375 -23.74 10.34 7.92
CA PHE A 375 -24.85 11.06 7.28
C PHE A 375 -24.83 10.81 5.77
N SER A 376 -26.02 10.60 5.18
CA SER A 376 -26.19 10.51 3.74
C SER A 376 -25.94 11.86 3.05
N ILE A 377 -25.47 11.83 1.81
CA ILE A 377 -25.19 13.00 0.97
C ILE A 377 -25.88 12.82 -0.39
N ASN A 378 -26.69 13.81 -0.81
CA ASN A 378 -27.45 13.76 -2.06
C ASN A 378 -26.61 14.15 -3.30
N ASN A 379 -25.45 13.51 -3.49
CA ASN A 379 -24.52 13.88 -4.57
C ASN A 379 -25.18 13.94 -5.96
N PHE A 380 -26.24 13.18 -6.22
CA PHE A 380 -26.88 13.13 -7.55
C PHE A 380 -28.07 14.11 -7.71
N ASN A 381 -28.31 15.04 -6.78
CA ASN A 381 -29.51 15.91 -6.77
C ASN A 381 -30.82 15.13 -6.99
N ARG A 382 -30.95 13.94 -6.40
CA ARG A 382 -32.17 13.15 -6.50
C ARG A 382 -33.29 13.88 -5.79
N ILE A 383 -34.47 13.96 -6.41
CA ILE A 383 -35.68 14.44 -5.74
C ILE A 383 -35.96 13.62 -4.48
N ASP A 384 -36.67 14.21 -3.51
CA ASP A 384 -36.94 13.60 -2.20
C ASP A 384 -37.61 12.22 -2.28
N THR A 385 -38.32 11.89 -3.36
CA THR A 385 -38.88 10.55 -3.60
C THR A 385 -37.81 9.47 -3.79
N PHE A 386 -36.60 9.83 -4.22
CA PHE A 386 -35.48 8.91 -4.50
C PHE A 386 -34.22 9.18 -3.66
N TYR A 387 -34.12 10.32 -2.96
CA TYR A 387 -33.02 10.60 -2.05
C TYR A 387 -33.24 9.97 -0.67
N ARG A 388 -32.39 8.99 -0.33
CA ARG A 388 -32.41 8.31 0.96
C ARG A 388 -31.71 9.17 2.01
N ASP A 389 -32.48 9.99 2.71
CA ASP A 389 -32.00 10.89 3.74
C ASP A 389 -31.96 10.21 5.12
N TYR A 390 -30.78 9.85 5.62
CA TYR A 390 -30.60 9.17 6.91
C TYR A 390 -29.40 9.72 7.69
N ARG A 391 -29.34 9.37 8.98
CA ARG A 391 -28.21 9.66 9.88
C ARG A 391 -28.16 8.60 10.97
N TYR A 392 -26.98 8.05 11.23
CA TYR A 392 -26.78 7.04 12.27
C TYR A 392 -25.46 7.23 13.01
N GLN A 393 -25.42 6.75 14.24
CA GLN A 393 -24.20 6.67 15.05
C GLN A 393 -23.78 5.21 15.21
N VAL A 394 -22.47 4.97 15.18
CA VAL A 394 -21.87 3.66 15.49
C VAL A 394 -21.08 3.79 16.78
N ILE A 395 -21.41 2.94 17.75
CA ILE A 395 -20.60 2.65 18.93
C ILE A 395 -20.08 1.23 18.75
N ASP A 396 -18.77 1.09 18.60
CA ASP A 396 -18.11 -0.21 18.40
C ASP A 396 -16.95 -0.35 19.39
N VAL A 397 -17.09 -1.25 20.35
CA VAL A 397 -16.15 -1.45 21.46
C VAL A 397 -15.81 -2.92 21.57
N TRP A 398 -14.52 -3.25 21.48
CA TRP A 398 -14.03 -4.61 21.63
C TRP A 398 -12.80 -4.67 22.53
N GLY A 399 -12.59 -5.81 23.15
CA GLY A 399 -11.44 -6.07 24.01
C GLY A 399 -11.23 -7.57 24.19
N GLY A 400 -10.07 -7.95 24.71
CA GLY A 400 -9.79 -9.34 25.00
C GLY A 400 -8.51 -9.58 25.77
N TYR A 401 -8.45 -10.75 26.39
CA TYR A 401 -7.35 -11.20 27.22
C TYR A 401 -6.73 -12.49 26.68
N ASN A 402 -5.42 -12.44 26.44
CA ASN A 402 -4.59 -13.56 26.01
C ASN A 402 -4.22 -14.39 27.24
N PHE A 403 -4.99 -15.44 27.50
CA PHE A 403 -4.96 -16.20 28.76
C PHE A 403 -3.80 -17.19 28.80
N LEU A 404 -3.77 -18.16 27.88
CA LEU A 404 -2.61 -19.04 27.70
C LEU A 404 -1.65 -18.42 26.67
N LYS A 405 -0.35 -18.51 26.94
CA LYS A 405 0.71 -17.96 26.10
C LYS A 405 1.77 -19.01 25.78
N GLN A 406 2.41 -18.88 24.62
CA GLN A 406 3.54 -19.71 24.20
C GLN A 406 4.67 -19.68 25.26
N ASP A 407 5.33 -20.82 25.43
CA ASP A 407 6.19 -21.07 26.61
C ASP A 407 7.51 -20.27 26.58
N LYS A 408 7.63 -19.30 27.47
CA LYS A 408 8.73 -18.32 27.55
C LYS A 408 10.14 -18.92 27.70
N ARG A 409 10.27 -20.17 28.15
CA ARG A 409 11.57 -20.76 28.55
C ARG A 409 12.15 -21.76 27.55
N LYS A 410 11.45 -22.09 26.45
CA LYS A 410 11.94 -23.07 25.47
C LYS A 410 11.73 -22.61 24.03
N ALA A 411 12.83 -22.23 23.37
CA ALA A 411 12.87 -22.06 21.92
C ALA A 411 12.37 -23.35 21.24
N GLY A 412 11.45 -23.20 20.28
CA GLY A 412 10.76 -24.32 19.63
C GLY A 412 9.48 -24.80 20.31
N SER A 413 8.97 -24.12 21.35
CA SER A 413 7.72 -24.50 22.03
C SER A 413 6.54 -24.68 21.06
N ARG A 414 5.80 -25.78 21.23
CA ARG A 414 4.63 -26.15 20.41
C ARG A 414 3.29 -25.70 20.98
N LYS A 415 3.24 -25.18 22.22
CA LYS A 415 2.00 -24.71 22.84
C LYS A 415 1.43 -23.50 22.06
N PRO A 416 0.15 -23.51 21.65
CA PRO A 416 -0.51 -22.32 21.13
C PRO A 416 -0.88 -21.36 22.27
N ASN A 417 -1.26 -20.14 21.89
CA ASN A 417 -1.99 -19.22 22.75
C ASN A 417 -3.48 -19.59 22.80
N LEU A 418 -4.16 -19.17 23.87
CA LEU A 418 -5.62 -19.15 23.98
C LEU A 418 -6.03 -17.77 24.50
N ALA A 419 -6.87 -17.06 23.76
CA ALA A 419 -7.43 -15.78 24.15
C ALA A 419 -8.96 -15.81 24.19
N PHE A 420 -9.54 -15.00 25.06
CA PHE A 420 -10.97 -14.71 25.07
C PHE A 420 -11.18 -13.25 24.70
N LEU A 421 -12.07 -13.02 23.74
CA LEU A 421 -12.41 -11.73 23.17
C LEU A 421 -13.89 -11.44 23.36
N PHE A 422 -14.25 -10.16 23.43
CA PHE A 422 -15.62 -9.69 23.46
C PHE A 422 -15.78 -8.41 22.63
N ARG A 423 -16.91 -8.27 21.96
CA ARG A 423 -17.31 -7.07 21.22
C ARG A 423 -18.75 -6.71 21.50
N HIS A 424 -18.98 -5.42 21.73
CA HIS A 424 -20.28 -4.77 21.62
C HIS A 424 -20.26 -3.85 20.41
N ASN A 425 -21.26 -4.00 19.54
CA ASN A 425 -21.51 -3.08 18.43
C ASN A 425 -22.95 -2.58 18.49
N ASN A 426 -23.16 -1.29 18.23
CA ASN A 426 -24.46 -0.66 18.19
C ASN A 426 -24.51 0.43 17.12
N ILE A 427 -25.24 0.16 16.04
CA ILE A 427 -25.67 1.11 15.02
C ILE A 427 -27.05 1.63 15.43
N PHE A 428 -27.16 2.94 15.65
CA PHE A 428 -28.41 3.62 16.07
C PHE A 428 -28.77 4.73 15.09
N PHE A 429 -29.97 4.69 14.52
CA PHE A 429 -30.47 5.67 13.55
C PHE A 429 -31.12 6.87 14.26
N GLN A 430 -30.49 8.03 14.11
CA GLN A 430 -31.09 9.31 14.50
C GLN A 430 -32.17 9.78 13.51
N ARG A 431 -32.08 9.31 12.26
CA ARG A 431 -33.01 9.63 11.17
C ARG A 431 -32.96 8.50 10.14
N THR A 432 -34.12 7.98 9.76
CA THR A 432 -34.30 6.98 8.70
C THR A 432 -34.93 7.62 7.45
N PRO A 433 -34.82 6.99 6.26
CA PRO A 433 -35.42 7.52 5.03
C PRO A 433 -36.95 7.55 5.14
N LYS A 434 -37.57 8.66 4.71
CA LYS A 434 -39.03 8.88 4.87
C LYS A 434 -39.91 8.00 3.97
N GLN A 435 -39.36 7.42 2.91
CA GLN A 435 -40.10 6.74 1.85
C GLN A 435 -40.56 5.35 2.29
N GLU A 436 -41.82 4.99 1.99
CA GLU A 436 -42.44 3.73 2.43
C GLU A 436 -41.62 2.49 2.08
N MET A 437 -41.04 2.45 0.87
CA MET A 437 -40.20 1.35 0.37
C MET A 437 -38.91 1.10 1.16
N PHE A 438 -38.52 2.02 2.06
CA PHE A 438 -37.32 1.89 2.88
C PHE A 438 -37.62 1.64 4.36
N LYS A 439 -38.84 1.91 4.85
CA LYS A 439 -39.24 1.61 6.24
C LYS A 439 -39.14 0.12 6.58
N THR A 440 -39.49 -0.75 5.62
CA THR A 440 -39.38 -2.21 5.74
C THR A 440 -37.98 -2.76 5.42
N SER A 441 -37.01 -1.90 5.06
CA SER A 441 -35.67 -2.35 4.68
C SER A 441 -34.79 -2.57 5.92
N PRO A 442 -34.19 -3.76 6.12
CA PRO A 442 -33.33 -4.02 7.28
C PRO A 442 -32.12 -3.07 7.40
N VAL A 443 -31.69 -2.43 6.30
CA VAL A 443 -30.48 -1.59 6.28
C VAL A 443 -30.65 -0.24 7.00
N TYR A 444 -31.86 0.32 7.08
CA TYR A 444 -32.10 1.59 7.80
C TYR A 444 -32.77 1.36 9.16
N ASN A 445 -32.45 0.23 9.80
CA ASN A 445 -32.97 -0.18 11.09
C ASN A 445 -31.83 -0.39 12.09
N ASP A 446 -32.07 -0.05 13.36
CA ASP A 446 -31.12 -0.23 14.45
C ASP A 446 -30.57 -1.67 14.49
N ARG A 447 -29.25 -1.78 14.63
CA ARG A 447 -28.53 -3.05 14.70
C ARG A 447 -27.58 -3.04 15.88
N ARG A 448 -27.85 -3.91 16.85
CA ARG A 448 -27.02 -4.10 18.04
C ARG A 448 -26.57 -5.55 18.11
N PHE A 449 -25.30 -5.79 18.46
CA PHE A 449 -24.87 -7.12 18.86
C PHE A 449 -23.89 -7.12 20.03
N TYR A 450 -23.82 -8.28 20.67
CA TYR A 450 -22.83 -8.66 21.66
C TYR A 450 -22.26 -10.02 21.22
N LEU A 451 -20.94 -10.11 21.09
CA LEU A 451 -20.26 -11.28 20.54
C LEU A 451 -19.04 -11.63 21.41
N GLY A 452 -19.05 -12.81 22.00
CA GLY A 452 -17.88 -13.43 22.62
C GLY A 452 -17.18 -14.36 21.64
N GLU A 453 -15.86 -14.47 21.74
CA GLU A 453 -15.06 -15.37 20.90
C GLU A 453 -13.90 -15.97 21.71
N ALA A 454 -13.73 -17.28 21.61
CA ALA A 454 -12.57 -18.00 22.14
C ALA A 454 -11.63 -18.37 20.98
N VAL A 455 -10.39 -17.87 21.00
CA VAL A 455 -9.42 -18.01 19.91
C VAL A 455 -8.20 -18.80 20.38
N VAL A 456 -7.94 -19.95 19.76
CA VAL A 456 -6.68 -20.70 19.88
C VAL A 456 -5.81 -20.38 18.67
N PHE A 457 -4.61 -19.87 18.88
CA PHE A 457 -3.73 -19.48 17.77
C PHE A 457 -2.25 -19.74 18.04
N LYS A 458 -1.50 -19.97 16.96
CA LYS A 458 -0.04 -19.91 16.94
C LYS A 458 0.42 -19.26 15.64
N GLN A 459 1.28 -18.26 15.75
CA GLN A 459 1.81 -17.51 14.60
C GLN A 459 3.35 -17.43 14.70
N ASP A 460 4.03 -18.22 13.89
CA ASP A 460 5.46 -18.09 13.59
C ASP A 460 5.63 -17.22 12.32
N PHE A 461 6.82 -16.67 12.06
CA PHE A 461 7.08 -15.85 10.84
C PHE A 461 8.41 -16.21 10.17
N PHE A 462 8.47 -16.03 8.85
CA PHE A 462 9.73 -16.02 8.09
C PHE A 462 9.86 -14.75 7.26
N LYS A 463 11.11 -14.33 7.04
CA LYS A 463 11.46 -13.17 6.20
C LYS A 463 11.70 -13.63 4.76
N THR A 464 11.19 -12.88 3.80
CA THR A 464 11.45 -13.06 2.36
C THR A 464 11.42 -11.70 1.65
N HIS A 465 11.69 -11.69 0.35
CA HIS A 465 11.53 -10.54 -0.54
C HIS A 465 10.82 -11.00 -1.82
N HIS A 466 10.28 -10.05 -2.59
CA HIS A 466 9.56 -10.33 -3.83
C HIS A 466 8.39 -11.30 -3.61
N PHE A 467 7.60 -11.08 -2.56
CA PHE A 467 6.30 -11.72 -2.35
C PHE A 467 5.23 -10.81 -2.96
N PHE A 468 4.80 -9.75 -2.27
CA PHE A 468 3.98 -8.68 -2.82
C PHE A 468 4.82 -7.42 -3.13
N GLY A 469 5.81 -7.14 -2.29
CA GLY A 469 6.72 -6.00 -2.40
C GLY A 469 7.78 -6.12 -3.49
N PHE A 470 8.40 -4.99 -3.83
CA PHE A 470 9.36 -4.85 -4.92
C PHE A 470 10.81 -5.03 -4.41
N GLY A 471 11.04 -6.09 -3.63
CA GLY A 471 12.34 -6.38 -3.02
C GLY A 471 12.61 -5.70 -1.68
N ARG A 472 11.56 -5.19 -0.98
CA ARG A 472 11.66 -4.94 0.47
C ARG A 472 11.57 -6.27 1.24
N THR A 473 11.92 -6.27 2.52
CA THR A 473 11.66 -7.44 3.39
C THR A 473 10.19 -7.53 3.78
N GLU A 474 9.66 -8.74 3.68
CA GLU A 474 8.26 -9.08 3.95
C GLU A 474 8.23 -10.22 5.00
N ASP A 475 7.46 -10.04 6.06
CA ASP A 475 7.25 -11.06 7.10
C ASP A 475 6.00 -11.87 6.76
N ILE A 476 6.19 -13.14 6.40
CA ILE A 476 5.12 -14.05 5.98
C ILE A 476 4.70 -14.91 7.19
N PRO A 477 3.40 -14.98 7.54
CA PRO A 477 2.92 -15.77 8.67
C PRO A 477 2.94 -17.27 8.35
N LEU A 478 3.16 -18.07 9.40
CA LEU A 478 3.05 -19.53 9.44
C LEU A 478 2.35 -19.96 10.74
N GLY A 479 1.62 -21.06 10.72
CA GLY A 479 0.92 -21.59 11.90
C GLY A 479 -0.58 -21.73 11.66
N TYR A 480 -1.39 -21.41 12.67
CA TYR A 480 -2.84 -21.59 12.63
C TYR A 480 -3.58 -20.70 13.62
N THR A 481 -4.85 -20.44 13.31
CA THR A 481 -5.86 -19.85 14.20
C THR A 481 -7.11 -20.72 14.10
N ALA A 482 -7.78 -20.97 15.22
CA ALA A 482 -9.11 -21.54 15.25
C ALA A 482 -9.91 -20.82 16.33
N SER A 483 -11.15 -20.45 16.03
CA SER A 483 -12.03 -19.78 16.97
C SER A 483 -13.46 -20.30 16.96
N ILE A 484 -14.12 -20.13 18.10
CA ILE A 484 -15.54 -20.38 18.30
C ILE A 484 -16.14 -19.08 18.82
N SER A 485 -17.14 -18.58 18.12
CA SER A 485 -17.81 -17.30 18.41
C SER A 485 -19.29 -17.53 18.73
N ALA A 486 -19.79 -16.85 19.76
CA ALA A 486 -21.16 -16.99 20.24
C ALA A 486 -21.69 -15.66 20.78
N GLY A 487 -22.96 -15.36 20.54
CA GLY A 487 -23.51 -14.06 20.93
C GLY A 487 -24.99 -13.86 20.59
N TRP A 488 -25.43 -12.61 20.62
CA TRP A 488 -26.78 -12.21 20.25
C TRP A 488 -26.77 -10.96 19.36
N GLU A 489 -27.64 -10.97 18.36
CA GLU A 489 -27.98 -9.84 17.50
C GLU A 489 -29.42 -9.39 17.80
N SER A 490 -29.62 -8.09 17.94
CA SER A 490 -30.93 -7.44 17.83
C SER A 490 -30.92 -6.56 16.57
N TRP A 491 -31.69 -6.93 15.57
CA TRP A 491 -31.76 -6.22 14.27
C TRP A 491 -33.15 -6.38 13.67
N ASN A 492 -33.70 -5.30 13.08
CA ASN A 492 -35.01 -5.30 12.42
C ASN A 492 -36.12 -5.94 13.27
N HIS A 493 -36.27 -5.46 14.52
CA HIS A 493 -37.19 -5.96 15.55
C HIS A 493 -37.04 -7.44 15.99
N ARG A 494 -36.02 -8.16 15.51
CA ARG A 494 -35.79 -9.58 15.82
C ARG A 494 -34.53 -9.73 16.70
N ARG A 495 -34.59 -10.61 17.70
CA ARG A 495 -33.46 -10.90 18.62
C ARG A 495 -33.00 -12.34 18.41
N ARG A 496 -31.89 -12.52 17.71
CA ARG A 496 -31.36 -13.82 17.27
C ARG A 496 -30.11 -14.17 18.09
N ALA A 497 -29.95 -15.44 18.46
CA ALA A 497 -28.63 -15.93 18.89
C ALA A 497 -27.74 -16.14 17.66
N TYR A 498 -26.42 -16.07 17.84
CA TYR A 498 -25.43 -16.35 16.80
C TYR A 498 -24.43 -17.38 17.31
N THR A 499 -24.04 -18.31 16.44
CA THR A 499 -22.92 -19.24 16.66
C THR A 499 -22.09 -19.37 15.39
N GLY A 500 -20.76 -19.27 15.53
CA GLY A 500 -19.80 -19.47 14.45
C GLY A 500 -18.58 -20.28 14.89
N ILE A 501 -17.97 -20.98 13.94
CA ILE A 501 -16.69 -21.67 14.07
C ILE A 501 -15.84 -21.31 12.86
N GLU A 502 -14.63 -20.82 13.08
CA GLU A 502 -13.69 -20.43 12.04
C GLU A 502 -12.32 -21.08 12.28
N ALA A 503 -11.64 -21.48 11.20
CA ALA A 503 -10.30 -22.02 11.26
C ALA A 503 -9.47 -21.55 10.07
N GLN A 504 -8.22 -21.17 10.31
CA GLN A 504 -7.24 -20.76 9.31
C GLN A 504 -5.87 -21.39 9.59
N LYS A 505 -5.14 -21.78 8.54
CA LYS A 505 -3.82 -22.40 8.66
C LYS A 505 -2.89 -21.96 7.54
N PHE A 506 -1.67 -21.57 7.92
CA PHE A 506 -0.56 -21.25 7.01
C PHE A 506 0.54 -22.31 7.16
N TRP A 507 0.90 -23.01 6.09
CA TRP A 507 1.97 -24.02 6.14
C TRP A 507 2.87 -24.04 4.90
N PRO A 508 4.16 -24.38 5.06
CA PRO A 508 5.06 -24.54 3.93
C PRO A 508 4.79 -25.86 3.20
N THR A 509 4.99 -25.85 1.89
CA THR A 509 4.91 -27.01 0.99
C THR A 509 6.29 -27.61 0.75
N ARG A 510 6.34 -28.86 0.26
CA ARG A 510 7.60 -29.51 -0.17
C ARG A 510 8.35 -28.71 -1.25
N LEU A 511 7.65 -27.87 -2.01
CA LEU A 511 8.20 -27.00 -3.06
C LEU A 511 8.56 -25.59 -2.57
N GLN A 512 8.70 -25.39 -1.25
CA GLN A 512 9.04 -24.12 -0.59
C GLN A 512 8.06 -22.95 -0.85
N GLY A 513 6.91 -23.21 -1.47
CA GLY A 513 5.75 -22.31 -1.45
C GLY A 513 4.95 -22.44 -0.14
N VAL A 514 4.02 -21.52 0.10
CA VAL A 514 3.12 -21.51 1.27
C VAL A 514 1.69 -21.78 0.81
N ILE A 515 0.93 -22.54 1.59
CA ILE A 515 -0.54 -22.61 1.49
C ILE A 515 -1.13 -21.87 2.69
N ASN A 516 -2.06 -20.95 2.43
CA ASN A 516 -3.08 -20.50 3.37
C ASN A 516 -4.36 -21.28 3.06
N ALA A 517 -5.04 -21.82 4.07
CA ALA A 517 -6.41 -22.31 3.91
C ALA A 517 -7.24 -21.89 5.11
N SER A 518 -8.44 -21.40 4.85
CA SER A 518 -9.45 -21.02 5.83
C SER A 518 -10.78 -21.69 5.54
N ALA A 519 -11.51 -22.03 6.59
CA ALA A 519 -12.88 -22.51 6.53
C ALA A 519 -13.67 -21.94 7.71
N GLY A 520 -14.92 -21.55 7.45
CA GLY A 520 -15.83 -21.00 8.44
C GLY A 520 -17.25 -21.53 8.23
N ILE A 521 -17.95 -21.76 9.34
CA ILE A 521 -19.39 -22.03 9.34
C ILE A 521 -20.05 -21.23 10.46
N SER A 522 -21.18 -20.58 10.16
CA SER A 522 -21.97 -19.87 11.16
C SER A 522 -23.45 -19.88 10.84
N THR A 523 -24.29 -19.68 11.84
CA THR A 523 -25.72 -19.41 11.63
C THR A 523 -26.26 -18.50 12.73
N PHE A 524 -27.35 -17.83 12.43
CA PHE A 524 -28.22 -17.24 13.44
C PHE A 524 -29.31 -18.23 13.83
N TRP A 525 -29.87 -18.07 15.03
CA TRP A 525 -30.95 -18.87 15.57
C TRP A 525 -32.07 -17.97 16.10
N LEU A 526 -33.30 -18.24 15.70
CA LEU A 526 -34.50 -17.64 16.26
C LEU A 526 -35.55 -18.75 16.44
N ASP A 527 -36.10 -18.89 17.64
CA ASP A 527 -37.14 -19.88 17.96
C ASP A 527 -36.82 -21.32 17.49
N ASN A 528 -35.54 -21.71 17.68
CA ASN A 528 -34.91 -22.97 17.22
C ASN A 528 -34.80 -23.15 15.69
N VAL A 529 -35.17 -22.17 14.87
CA VAL A 529 -34.95 -22.14 13.42
C VAL A 529 -33.59 -21.54 13.09
N ALA A 530 -32.85 -22.17 12.17
CA ALA A 530 -31.58 -21.67 11.65
C ALA A 530 -31.80 -20.65 10.53
N GLU A 531 -31.35 -19.42 10.73
CA GLU A 531 -31.44 -18.31 9.77
C GLU A 531 -30.04 -17.85 9.33
N ASP A 532 -29.93 -17.42 8.07
CA ASP A 532 -28.68 -16.91 7.50
C ASP A 532 -27.44 -17.85 7.72
N PRO A 533 -27.55 -19.19 7.48
CA PRO A 533 -26.44 -20.11 7.67
C PRO A 533 -25.38 -19.93 6.57
N VAL A 534 -24.21 -19.41 6.96
CA VAL A 534 -23.07 -19.14 6.07
C VAL A 534 -22.04 -20.25 6.15
N ILE A 535 -21.55 -20.69 4.99
CA ILE A 535 -20.38 -21.55 4.82
C ILE A 535 -19.36 -20.79 3.97
N HIS A 536 -18.13 -20.67 4.46
CA HIS A 536 -16.99 -20.08 3.74
C HIS A 536 -15.83 -21.06 3.68
N ALA A 537 -15.16 -21.16 2.53
CA ALA A 537 -13.97 -21.99 2.34
C ALA A 537 -13.04 -21.34 1.32
N GLN A 538 -11.82 -21.02 1.74
CA GLN A 538 -10.83 -20.27 0.96
C GLN A 538 -9.47 -21.01 1.00
N ILE A 539 -8.80 -21.12 -0.15
CA ILE A 539 -7.49 -21.76 -0.28
C ILE A 539 -6.61 -20.89 -1.18
N GLU A 540 -5.45 -20.51 -0.67
CA GLU A 540 -4.50 -19.65 -1.36
C GLU A 540 -3.13 -20.34 -1.40
N TYR A 541 -2.59 -20.55 -2.60
CA TYR A 541 -1.25 -21.08 -2.81
C TYR A 541 -0.32 -20.00 -3.35
N TYR A 542 0.81 -19.85 -2.66
CA TYR A 542 1.89 -18.94 -2.99
C TYR A 542 3.12 -19.76 -3.35
N SER A 543 3.55 -19.77 -4.61
CA SER A 543 4.77 -20.49 -4.97
C SER A 543 6.00 -19.89 -4.29
N ARG A 544 7.08 -20.67 -4.20
CA ARG A 544 8.42 -20.08 -4.01
C ARG A 544 8.73 -19.14 -5.17
N LEU A 545 9.68 -18.23 -4.96
CA LEU A 545 10.28 -17.46 -6.04
C LEU A 545 11.10 -18.42 -6.94
N PHE A 546 10.87 -18.41 -8.25
CA PHE A 546 11.55 -19.29 -9.20
C PHE A 546 12.17 -18.53 -10.37
N LYS A 547 13.28 -19.07 -10.90
CA LYS A 547 14.07 -18.48 -11.98
C LYS A 547 13.81 -19.23 -13.29
N ILE A 548 13.51 -18.50 -14.36
CA ILE A 548 13.57 -19.00 -15.74
C ILE A 548 14.64 -18.15 -16.45
N GLY A 549 15.82 -18.75 -16.68
CA GLY A 549 17.01 -17.99 -17.07
C GLY A 549 17.33 -16.90 -16.03
N LYS A 550 17.31 -15.64 -16.45
CA LYS A 550 17.52 -14.47 -15.57
C LYS A 550 16.23 -13.84 -15.05
N ALA A 551 15.05 -14.32 -15.48
CA ALA A 551 13.76 -13.75 -15.10
C ALA A 551 13.22 -14.42 -13.83
N MET A 552 12.72 -13.60 -12.90
CA MET A 552 12.22 -14.00 -11.58
C MET A 552 10.70 -14.02 -11.60
N PHE A 553 10.10 -15.16 -11.25
CA PHE A 553 8.66 -15.39 -11.30
C PHE A 553 8.13 -15.91 -9.96
N ARG A 554 6.87 -15.57 -9.66
CA ARG A 554 6.07 -16.21 -8.61
C ARG A 554 4.66 -16.45 -9.12
N GLN A 555 4.08 -17.58 -8.73
CA GLN A 555 2.71 -17.97 -9.05
C GLN A 555 1.84 -17.86 -7.80
N PHE A 556 0.67 -17.27 -7.97
CA PHE A 556 -0.39 -17.15 -6.98
C PHE A 556 -1.61 -17.92 -7.50
N THR A 557 -2.23 -18.73 -6.66
CA THR A 557 -3.51 -19.39 -6.96
C THR A 557 -4.44 -19.17 -5.77
N TYR A 558 -5.70 -18.86 -6.04
CA TYR A 558 -6.71 -18.48 -5.07
C TYR A 558 -8.02 -19.19 -5.45
N PHE A 559 -8.59 -19.90 -4.49
CA PHE A 559 -9.91 -20.51 -4.55
C PHE A 559 -10.73 -19.97 -3.38
N ASP A 560 -11.98 -19.62 -3.62
CA ASP A 560 -12.90 -19.07 -2.64
C ASP A 560 -14.32 -19.59 -2.95
N TYR A 561 -14.97 -20.17 -1.95
CA TYR A 561 -16.37 -20.57 -1.99
C TYR A 561 -17.09 -19.95 -0.79
N LEU A 562 -18.16 -19.21 -1.08
CA LEU A 562 -19.01 -18.57 -0.07
C LEU A 562 -20.47 -18.89 -0.38
N GLY A 563 -21.20 -19.44 0.58
CA GLY A 563 -22.59 -19.86 0.39
C GLY A 563 -23.47 -19.63 1.60
N ASN A 564 -24.72 -19.21 1.35
CA ASN A 564 -25.80 -19.16 2.31
C ASN A 564 -26.93 -20.08 1.83
N VAL A 565 -27.41 -20.96 2.72
CA VAL A 565 -28.39 -22.01 2.39
C VAL A 565 -29.83 -21.59 2.72
N ASN A 566 -30.02 -20.69 3.69
CA ASN A 566 -31.33 -20.20 4.13
C ASN A 566 -31.28 -18.68 4.45
N PRO A 567 -31.12 -17.82 3.42
CA PRO A 567 -30.98 -16.38 3.60
C PRO A 567 -32.28 -15.76 4.14
N TYR A 568 -32.15 -14.90 5.16
CA TYR A 568 -33.27 -14.17 5.75
C TYR A 568 -33.01 -12.66 5.84
N LEU A 569 -31.90 -12.21 6.45
CA LEU A 569 -31.50 -10.79 6.44
C LEU A 569 -30.28 -10.50 5.54
N TYR A 570 -29.49 -11.51 5.15
CA TYR A 570 -28.36 -11.28 4.25
C TYR A 570 -28.80 -10.99 2.81
N ARG A 571 -28.20 -9.95 2.22
CA ARG A 571 -28.30 -9.65 0.77
C ARG A 571 -27.59 -10.74 -0.04
N PRO A 572 -28.02 -11.05 -1.27
CA PRO A 572 -27.31 -11.98 -2.15
C PRO A 572 -25.93 -11.44 -2.55
N LEU A 573 -25.01 -12.35 -2.88
CA LEU A 573 -23.67 -12.05 -3.36
C LEU A 573 -23.69 -11.64 -4.83
N ASP A 574 -22.72 -10.82 -5.23
CA ASP A 574 -22.41 -10.53 -6.62
C ASP A 574 -20.96 -10.93 -6.99
N ILE A 575 -20.56 -10.65 -8.23
CA ILE A 575 -19.26 -11.02 -8.84
C ILE A 575 -18.48 -9.82 -9.42
N ASN A 576 -18.81 -8.58 -9.02
CA ASN A 576 -18.15 -7.36 -9.48
C ASN A 576 -16.76 -7.17 -8.83
N ASN A 577 -15.80 -6.65 -9.60
CA ASN A 577 -14.43 -6.30 -9.18
C ASN A 577 -13.79 -7.28 -8.15
N GLU A 578 -13.66 -6.87 -6.89
CA GLU A 578 -13.06 -7.63 -5.79
C GLU A 578 -13.86 -8.90 -5.42
N HIS A 579 -15.19 -8.88 -5.53
CA HIS A 579 -16.08 -9.98 -5.17
C HIS A 579 -15.99 -11.17 -6.13
N GLY A 580 -15.47 -10.99 -7.35
CA GLY A 580 -15.31 -12.07 -8.32
C GLY A 580 -14.31 -11.76 -9.43
N VAL A 581 -14.80 -11.31 -10.59
CA VAL A 581 -13.96 -11.07 -11.77
C VAL A 581 -13.51 -9.60 -11.79
N TRP A 582 -12.21 -9.36 -11.67
CA TRP A 582 -11.68 -8.00 -11.66
C TRP A 582 -12.03 -7.25 -12.96
N GLY A 583 -12.71 -6.10 -12.82
CA GLY A 583 -13.20 -5.29 -13.94
C GLY A 583 -14.67 -5.53 -14.33
N PHE A 584 -15.34 -6.54 -13.76
CA PHE A 584 -16.80 -6.60 -13.80
C PHE A 584 -17.38 -5.46 -12.95
N ARG A 585 -18.25 -4.62 -13.53
CA ARG A 585 -18.84 -3.45 -12.87
C ARG A 585 -20.29 -3.26 -13.29
N GLY A 586 -21.16 -2.99 -12.32
CA GLY A 586 -22.59 -2.79 -12.56
C GLY A 586 -23.33 -4.06 -13.01
N SER A 587 -22.77 -5.24 -12.77
CA SER A 587 -23.49 -6.50 -12.96
C SER A 587 -24.69 -6.56 -12.01
N LEU A 588 -25.87 -6.85 -12.54
CA LEU A 588 -27.07 -7.15 -11.76
C LEU A 588 -27.19 -8.64 -11.38
N MET A 589 -26.15 -9.44 -11.70
CA MET A 589 -26.11 -10.86 -11.36
C MET A 589 -25.87 -11.07 -9.88
N ASN A 590 -26.90 -11.57 -9.20
CA ASN A 590 -26.91 -11.83 -7.78
C ASN A 590 -27.23 -13.31 -7.49
N GLY A 591 -26.69 -13.88 -6.42
CA GLY A 591 -26.99 -15.25 -5.97
C GLY A 591 -26.46 -15.55 -4.57
N TYR A 592 -26.98 -16.60 -3.94
CA TYR A 592 -26.62 -16.94 -2.55
C TYR A 592 -25.44 -17.92 -2.38
N GLN A 593 -24.87 -18.43 -3.47
CA GLN A 593 -23.58 -19.12 -3.45
C GLN A 593 -22.69 -18.59 -4.58
N ARG A 594 -21.42 -18.35 -4.25
CA ARG A 594 -20.36 -17.88 -5.14
C ARG A 594 -19.16 -18.81 -5.06
N LEU A 595 -18.54 -19.09 -6.21
CA LEU A 595 -17.29 -19.82 -6.32
C LEU A 595 -16.35 -19.03 -7.22
N ASN A 596 -15.17 -18.71 -6.72
CA ASN A 596 -14.15 -17.91 -7.34
C ASN A 596 -12.86 -18.74 -7.48
N LEU A 597 -12.26 -18.70 -8.66
CA LEU A 597 -10.94 -19.23 -8.96
C LEU A 597 -10.11 -18.14 -9.64
N ARG A 598 -8.97 -17.78 -9.05
CA ARG A 598 -8.04 -16.78 -9.58
C ARG A 598 -6.63 -17.35 -9.59
N SER A 599 -5.90 -17.12 -10.67
CA SER A 599 -4.52 -17.55 -10.88
C SER A 599 -3.74 -16.36 -11.41
N GLU A 600 -2.63 -15.98 -10.80
CA GLU A 600 -1.80 -14.86 -11.24
C GLU A 600 -0.32 -15.24 -11.27
N THR A 601 0.32 -15.01 -12.41
CA THR A 601 1.77 -15.13 -12.58
C THR A 601 2.38 -13.74 -12.56
N VAL A 602 3.28 -13.48 -11.62
CA VAL A 602 4.02 -12.20 -11.51
C VAL A 602 5.46 -12.39 -11.98
N TYR A 603 5.91 -11.51 -12.87
CA TYR A 603 7.29 -11.35 -13.31
C TYR A 603 7.90 -10.12 -12.64
N TYR A 604 8.89 -10.33 -11.78
CA TYR A 604 9.65 -9.26 -11.13
C TYR A 604 10.79 -8.83 -12.07
N SER A 605 10.70 -7.60 -12.60
CA SER A 605 11.66 -7.13 -13.60
C SER A 605 12.79 -6.32 -12.96
N ALA A 606 14.01 -6.47 -13.49
CA ALA A 606 15.16 -5.62 -13.18
C ALA A 606 15.06 -4.20 -13.79
N LEU A 607 13.87 -3.79 -14.23
CA LEU A 607 13.57 -2.44 -14.68
C LEU A 607 13.32 -1.53 -13.46
N LYS A 608 14.30 -0.68 -13.16
CA LYS A 608 14.24 0.34 -12.11
C LYS A 608 14.47 1.72 -12.73
N VAL A 609 13.57 2.68 -12.51
CA VAL A 609 13.67 4.05 -13.04
C VAL A 609 13.51 5.04 -11.89
N LEU A 610 14.55 5.81 -11.56
CA LEU A 610 14.53 6.79 -10.45
C LEU A 610 14.04 6.20 -9.09
N GLY A 611 14.28 4.91 -8.85
CA GLY A 611 13.83 4.18 -7.66
C GLY A 611 12.51 3.42 -7.83
N PHE A 612 11.69 3.76 -8.83
CA PHE A 612 10.47 3.01 -9.18
C PHE A 612 10.85 1.68 -9.86
N LYS A 613 10.44 0.56 -9.27
CA LYS A 613 10.60 -0.80 -9.84
C LYS A 613 9.30 -1.24 -10.54
N PHE A 614 9.41 -2.13 -11.52
CA PHE A 614 8.31 -2.58 -12.36
C PHE A 614 8.12 -4.10 -12.26
N ASN A 615 6.93 -4.53 -11.87
CA ASN A 615 6.52 -5.95 -11.87
C ASN A 615 5.41 -6.13 -12.91
N PHE A 616 5.58 -7.05 -13.86
CA PHE A 616 4.53 -7.40 -14.83
C PHE A 616 3.70 -8.56 -14.30
N PHE A 617 2.43 -8.66 -14.69
CA PHE A 617 1.58 -9.77 -14.27
C PHE A 617 0.58 -10.19 -15.35
N THR A 618 0.27 -11.48 -15.35
CA THR A 618 -0.82 -12.08 -16.13
C THR A 618 -1.74 -12.79 -15.15
N SER A 619 -3.05 -12.58 -15.27
CA SER A 619 -4.05 -13.25 -14.43
C SER A 619 -5.11 -14.00 -15.26
N LEU A 620 -5.56 -15.12 -14.71
CA LEU A 620 -6.71 -15.88 -15.17
C LEU A 620 -7.74 -15.90 -14.03
N GLN A 621 -8.99 -15.64 -14.36
CA GLN A 621 -10.09 -15.50 -13.41
C GLN A 621 -11.29 -16.30 -13.92
N ALA A 622 -11.97 -16.99 -13.01
CA ALA A 622 -13.24 -17.67 -13.25
C ALA A 622 -14.14 -17.53 -12.03
N SER A 623 -15.41 -17.14 -12.23
CA SER A 623 -16.42 -17.07 -11.18
C SER A 623 -17.71 -17.77 -11.60
N GLN A 624 -18.35 -18.46 -10.66
CA GLN A 624 -19.72 -18.97 -10.74
C GLN A 624 -20.57 -18.37 -9.61
N LEU A 625 -21.86 -18.22 -9.88
CA LEU A 625 -22.85 -17.64 -8.97
C LEU A 625 -24.18 -18.38 -9.17
N THR A 626 -24.92 -18.69 -8.09
CA THR A 626 -26.24 -19.34 -8.19
C THR A 626 -27.33 -18.35 -8.61
N SER A 627 -27.27 -17.93 -9.88
CA SER A 627 -28.22 -16.99 -10.50
C SER A 627 -29.38 -17.70 -11.21
N ASN A 628 -29.17 -18.94 -11.68
CA ASN A 628 -30.14 -19.69 -12.52
C ASN A 628 -30.52 -21.05 -11.92
N ASN A 629 -29.71 -21.59 -11.01
CA ASN A 629 -29.95 -22.89 -10.37
C ASN A 629 -29.33 -22.93 -8.97
N ASN A 630 -29.98 -23.61 -8.02
CA ASN A 630 -29.47 -23.73 -6.65
C ASN A 630 -28.19 -24.58 -6.56
N ASN A 631 -27.91 -25.44 -7.54
CA ASN A 631 -26.63 -26.13 -7.66
C ASN A 631 -25.62 -25.24 -8.41
N ILE A 632 -24.62 -24.72 -7.70
CA ILE A 632 -23.61 -23.80 -8.23
C ILE A 632 -22.91 -24.32 -9.50
N LEU A 633 -22.61 -25.62 -9.58
CA LEU A 633 -21.91 -26.22 -10.72
C LEU A 633 -22.74 -26.24 -12.02
N LYS A 634 -24.08 -26.09 -11.92
CA LYS A 634 -24.98 -25.98 -13.09
C LYS A 634 -25.12 -24.53 -13.59
N ASN A 635 -24.49 -23.55 -12.95
CA ASN A 635 -24.57 -22.15 -13.37
C ASN A 635 -23.42 -21.78 -14.34
N PRO A 636 -23.62 -20.80 -15.23
CA PRO A 636 -22.59 -20.37 -16.18
C PRO A 636 -21.32 -19.88 -15.46
N ILE A 637 -20.16 -20.32 -15.97
CA ILE A 637 -18.86 -19.79 -15.58
C ILE A 637 -18.62 -18.47 -16.34
N TYR A 638 -18.18 -17.44 -15.63
CA TYR A 638 -17.71 -16.17 -16.18
C TYR A 638 -16.20 -16.09 -16.05
N THR A 639 -15.49 -15.82 -17.15
CA THR A 639 -14.02 -15.84 -17.18
C THR A 639 -13.43 -14.50 -17.57
N GLY A 640 -12.22 -14.24 -17.08
CA GLY A 640 -11.44 -13.05 -17.41
C GLY A 640 -9.95 -13.33 -17.49
N ILE A 641 -9.30 -12.76 -18.50
CA ILE A 641 -7.85 -12.82 -18.71
C ILE A 641 -7.31 -11.40 -18.54
N GLY A 642 -6.50 -11.18 -17.51
CA GLY A 642 -5.84 -9.91 -17.23
C GLY A 642 -4.37 -9.92 -17.65
N PHE A 643 -3.89 -8.79 -18.17
CA PHE A 643 -2.46 -8.53 -18.35
C PHE A 643 -2.15 -7.09 -17.91
N GLY A 644 -1.00 -6.87 -17.28
CA GLY A 644 -0.63 -5.54 -16.83
C GLY A 644 0.75 -5.45 -16.19
N PHE A 645 0.98 -4.29 -15.58
CA PHE A 645 2.16 -4.06 -14.75
C PHE A 645 1.82 -3.19 -13.54
N ARG A 646 2.68 -3.30 -12.53
CA ARG A 646 2.62 -2.59 -11.25
C ARG A 646 3.92 -1.82 -11.07
N VAL A 647 3.82 -0.58 -10.57
CA VAL A 647 4.95 0.34 -10.40
C VAL A 647 4.93 0.88 -8.98
N LYS A 648 6.05 0.73 -8.26
CA LYS A 648 6.21 1.16 -6.86
C LYS A 648 7.65 1.62 -6.63
N ASN A 649 7.82 2.63 -5.79
CA ASN A 649 9.10 2.99 -5.19
C ASN A 649 9.00 2.72 -3.69
N GLU A 650 9.78 1.78 -3.17
CA GLU A 650 9.69 1.33 -1.76
C GLU A 650 10.25 2.36 -0.76
N ASN A 651 10.94 3.39 -1.26
CA ASN A 651 11.42 4.51 -0.44
C ASN A 651 10.41 5.67 -0.37
N LEU A 652 9.22 5.55 -0.98
CA LEU A 652 8.17 6.58 -1.02
C LEU A 652 6.86 6.08 -0.40
N ALA A 653 6.18 6.94 0.37
CA ALA A 653 4.86 6.68 0.98
C ALA A 653 3.68 6.69 -0.01
N ILE A 654 3.94 6.41 -1.29
CA ILE A 654 2.93 6.30 -2.36
C ILE A 654 2.36 4.88 -2.45
N ASN A 655 1.12 4.74 -2.87
CA ASN A 655 0.54 3.44 -3.23
C ASN A 655 1.16 2.86 -4.51
N THR A 656 0.94 1.58 -4.76
CA THR A 656 1.44 0.90 -5.97
C THR A 656 0.55 1.25 -7.16
N ILE A 657 1.09 1.83 -8.23
CA ILE A 657 0.33 2.16 -9.44
C ILE A 657 0.16 0.86 -10.26
N LYS A 658 -1.08 0.42 -10.47
CA LYS A 658 -1.46 -0.72 -11.31
C LYS A 658 -2.01 -0.21 -12.63
N ILE A 659 -1.47 -0.72 -13.73
CA ILE A 659 -1.98 -0.50 -15.09
C ILE A 659 -2.30 -1.87 -15.68
N SER A 660 -3.54 -2.09 -16.13
CA SER A 660 -3.97 -3.40 -16.65
C SER A 660 -5.06 -3.32 -17.70
N GLY A 661 -4.97 -4.21 -18.69
CA GLY A 661 -6.07 -4.56 -19.59
C GLY A 661 -6.63 -5.93 -19.25
N ASN A 662 -7.95 -6.07 -19.28
CA ASN A 662 -8.66 -7.31 -19.00
C ASN A 662 -9.58 -7.63 -20.17
N TYR A 663 -9.59 -8.88 -20.61
CA TYR A 663 -10.46 -9.41 -21.65
C TYR A 663 -11.39 -10.47 -21.08
N PHE A 664 -12.67 -10.41 -21.44
CA PHE A 664 -13.74 -11.24 -20.90
C PHE A 664 -14.45 -11.98 -22.05
N PRO A 665 -14.19 -13.29 -22.27
CA PRO A 665 -14.81 -14.05 -23.35
C PRO A 665 -16.34 -14.16 -23.26
N LYS A 666 -16.91 -13.98 -22.06
CA LYS A 666 -18.35 -14.01 -21.80
C LYS A 666 -18.73 -12.97 -20.75
N THR A 667 -19.44 -11.93 -21.17
CA THR A 667 -19.89 -10.82 -20.31
C THR A 667 -21.41 -10.77 -20.18
N PRO A 668 -21.98 -10.65 -18.96
CA PRO A 668 -23.36 -10.20 -18.80
C PRO A 668 -23.44 -8.69 -19.12
N ALA A 669 -24.59 -8.21 -19.58
CA ALA A 669 -24.82 -6.77 -19.70
C ALA A 669 -24.82 -6.12 -18.29
N PRO A 670 -24.30 -4.89 -18.10
CA PRO A 670 -23.80 -3.94 -19.12
C PRO A 670 -22.28 -4.03 -19.38
N ILE A 671 -21.63 -5.14 -19.01
CA ILE A 671 -20.16 -5.25 -18.99
C ILE A 671 -19.60 -5.35 -20.40
N LYS A 672 -18.55 -4.57 -20.70
CA LYS A 672 -17.85 -4.58 -21.98
C LYS A 672 -16.82 -5.72 -22.03
N PRO A 673 -16.65 -6.44 -23.16
CA PRO A 673 -15.68 -7.54 -23.29
C PRO A 673 -14.20 -7.15 -23.06
N PHE A 674 -13.87 -5.86 -23.05
CA PHE A 674 -12.52 -5.36 -22.80
C PHE A 674 -12.56 -4.17 -21.82
N PHE A 675 -11.66 -4.19 -20.84
CA PHE A 675 -11.57 -3.18 -19.78
C PHE A 675 -10.12 -2.78 -19.49
N LEU A 676 -9.78 -1.51 -19.75
CA LEU A 676 -8.52 -0.89 -19.37
C LEU A 676 -8.67 -0.13 -18.05
N GLU A 677 -7.68 -0.23 -17.19
CA GLU A 677 -7.65 0.46 -15.90
C GLU A 677 -6.24 1.00 -15.58
N ILE A 678 -6.21 2.21 -15.04
CA ILE A 678 -5.09 2.79 -14.29
C ILE A 678 -5.65 3.09 -12.90
N THR A 679 -5.06 2.50 -11.86
CA THR A 679 -5.53 2.66 -10.47
C THR A 679 -4.37 2.52 -9.49
N THR A 680 -4.48 3.12 -8.31
CA THR A 680 -3.60 2.80 -7.18
C THR A 680 -4.14 1.58 -6.43
N ILE A 681 -3.27 0.63 -6.14
CA ILE A 681 -3.55 -0.46 -5.20
C ILE A 681 -2.77 -0.24 -3.92
N VAL A 682 -3.43 -0.49 -2.78
CA VAL A 682 -2.81 -0.46 -1.46
C VAL A 682 -1.72 -1.53 -1.39
N ASP A 683 -0.71 -1.28 -0.56
CA ASP A 683 0.37 -2.23 -0.28
C ASP A 683 -0.18 -3.51 0.39
N PHE A 684 -0.42 -4.57 -0.40
CA PHE A 684 -0.88 -5.85 0.12
C PHE A 684 0.13 -6.45 1.08
N ARG A 685 -0.27 -6.58 2.35
CA ARG A 685 0.45 -7.29 3.40
C ARG A 685 -0.48 -8.37 3.94
N PHE A 686 0.07 -9.51 4.36
CA PHE A 686 -0.67 -10.41 5.23
C PHE A 686 -0.99 -9.67 6.54
N ASP A 687 -2.16 -9.93 7.11
CA ASP A 687 -2.43 -9.48 8.46
C ASP A 687 -1.57 -10.28 9.45
N ILE A 688 -0.70 -9.56 10.15
CA ILE A 688 0.29 -10.10 11.07
C ILE A 688 -0.21 -10.22 12.52
N TYR A 689 -1.49 -9.89 12.78
CA TYR A 689 -2.07 -9.91 14.12
C TYR A 689 -2.93 -11.16 14.34
N GLY A 690 -2.50 -12.04 15.24
CA GLY A 690 -3.20 -13.29 15.58
C GLY A 690 -4.55 -13.12 16.32
N LEU A 691 -4.90 -11.90 16.76
CA LEU A 691 -6.19 -11.54 17.36
C LEU A 691 -6.72 -10.24 16.74
N ARG A 692 -8.04 -10.17 16.55
CA ARG A 692 -8.78 -9.06 15.92
C ARG A 692 -10.01 -8.70 16.76
N ALA A 693 -10.80 -7.72 16.31
CA ALA A 693 -12.16 -7.54 16.81
C ALA A 693 -13.05 -8.72 16.39
N PRO A 694 -13.77 -9.38 17.32
CA PRO A 694 -14.74 -10.43 16.97
C PRO A 694 -15.75 -9.97 15.92
N ALA A 695 -16.12 -10.85 15.00
CA ALA A 695 -17.09 -10.55 13.96
C ALA A 695 -18.00 -11.75 13.67
N PHE A 696 -19.15 -11.50 13.05
CA PHE A 696 -19.89 -12.54 12.36
C PHE A 696 -19.11 -12.94 11.10
N LEU A 697 -19.15 -14.24 10.74
CA LEU A 697 -18.60 -14.74 9.48
C LEU A 697 -19.26 -13.98 8.32
N GLN A 698 -18.44 -13.35 7.47
CA GLN A 698 -18.92 -12.32 6.56
C GLN A 698 -19.51 -12.92 5.28
N PHE A 699 -20.76 -12.55 4.97
CA PHE A 699 -21.43 -12.90 3.73
C PHE A 699 -21.45 -11.70 2.77
N ARG A 700 -20.38 -11.53 1.97
CA ARG A 700 -20.24 -10.54 0.91
C ARG A 700 -19.14 -10.92 -0.08
#